data_AF-F9VFC9-F1
#
_entry.id   AF-F9VFC9-F1
#
_cell.length_a   1.000
_cell.length_b   1.000
_cell.length_c   1.000
_cell.angle_alpha   90.00
_cell.angle_beta   90.00
_cell.angle_gamma   90.00
#
_symmetry.space_group_name_H-M   'P 1'
#
loop_
_entity.id
_entity.type
_entity.pdbx_description
1 polymer ?
#
loop_
_entity_poly.entity_id
_entity_poly.type
_entity_poly.pdbx_seq_one_letter_code
_entity_poly.pdbx_strand_id
1 'polypeptide(L)'
;MSYANEKSFNKATSAGFIIALGVVYGDIGTSPLYTMQSIVTGQGGLQNISTDFILGAVSLVIWTLTLITTVKYVLIALKADNHQEGGIFSLFTLVRRMAKWLIIPAMIGGATLLADGALTPAVTVTSAVEGLKGVPGLGDIYANQSWVIVTTLIILAVLFLIQRFGTGLVGKLFGPIMLIWFSFLAVTGLLNSFANLEIFKAINPYYAVHLLLSPENKAGLFILGSVFLATTGAEALYSDLGHVGRGNIYVSWPFVKLAIVLSYCGQGAWLLAHRGGDLGGMNPFFAVIPTDMMIYAVILATLASIIASQSLISGSFTLVSEAIRLKLLPMMRIYYPGKTLGQLYIPAVNLILWLTTSAIVLYFRSAEHMEAAYGLAITVTMLMTTVLLAYYLVYRGLKKPLAYLIAAFFASIELIFFIASAAKFVHGGYVVVVMAIMIIFVMFVWFQSSKSVNKHIKSLDLNDFKGQLKELKEDKEMDLYQTNLVYLSNKMEGDFIDRSILYSILDKRPKKAEVYWFINVKVTDEPWTSEYEVDMMGTDYIVKAHLYLGFRMKQEVPRYLRTIVKDLIKSGRLPKQEQKYTTMPGRDVGDFRFVVIEERVTNAQKLPAFDRFVLKAKARIKRYTATPDRWFGLQFSEVSLERVPLILSDVYNLSIKERPKPEEEGEEDISY
;
A
#
# COMPACT_ATOMS: atom_id res chain seq x y z
N MET A 1 2.59 1.23 -26.69
CA MET A 1 2.81 -0.16 -27.16
C MET A 1 1.48 -0.92 -27.34
N SER A 2 1.42 -1.82 -28.33
CA SER A 2 0.22 -2.47 -28.89
C SER A 2 -0.45 -3.53 -27.99
N TYR A 3 -1.78 -3.68 -28.11
CA TYR A 3 -2.66 -4.76 -27.59
C TYR A 3 -2.06 -6.20 -27.67
N ALA A 4 -1.07 -6.43 -28.52
CA ALA A 4 -0.35 -7.70 -28.61
C ALA A 4 0.44 -8.06 -27.33
N ASN A 5 0.98 -7.09 -26.60
CA ASN A 5 1.77 -7.35 -25.37
C ASN A 5 0.88 -7.76 -24.18
N GLU A 6 -0.36 -7.26 -24.10
CA GLU A 6 -1.32 -7.65 -23.05
C GLU A 6 -1.78 -9.11 -23.17
N LYS A 7 -1.86 -9.65 -24.41
CA LYS A 7 -2.19 -11.07 -24.64
C LYS A 7 -1.07 -12.01 -24.21
N SER A 8 0.19 -11.56 -24.32
CA SER A 8 1.38 -12.32 -23.90
C SER A 8 1.45 -12.46 -22.37
N PHE A 9 1.29 -11.35 -21.63
CA PHE A 9 1.37 -11.33 -20.15
C PHE A 9 0.28 -12.18 -19.48
N ASN A 10 -0.91 -12.24 -20.08
CA ASN A 10 -2.03 -13.03 -19.57
C ASN A 10 -2.01 -14.51 -20.01
N LYS A 11 -1.05 -14.94 -20.83
CA LYS A 11 -0.96 -16.33 -21.28
C LYS A 11 -0.26 -17.18 -20.22
N ALA A 12 -0.87 -18.31 -19.87
CA ALA A 12 -0.29 -19.22 -18.90
C ALA A 12 1.03 -19.83 -19.43
N THR A 13 2.06 -19.85 -18.60
CA THR A 13 3.34 -20.50 -18.89
C THR A 13 3.77 -21.36 -17.70
N SER A 14 4.58 -22.39 -17.93
CA SER A 14 5.13 -23.23 -16.84
C SER A 14 5.97 -22.43 -15.85
N ALA A 15 6.79 -21.49 -16.34
CA ALA A 15 7.51 -20.54 -15.51
C ALA A 15 6.56 -19.63 -14.73
N GLY A 16 5.50 -19.12 -15.38
CA GLY A 16 4.48 -18.28 -14.75
C GLY A 16 3.69 -19.01 -13.66
N PHE A 17 3.43 -20.31 -13.81
CA PHE A 17 2.84 -21.15 -12.77
C PHE A 17 3.71 -21.20 -11.52
N ILE A 18 5.01 -21.48 -11.67
CA ILE A 18 5.95 -21.55 -10.54
C ILE A 18 6.08 -20.17 -9.87
N ILE A 19 6.13 -19.09 -10.66
CA ILE A 19 6.16 -17.72 -10.12
C ILE A 19 4.88 -17.41 -9.34
N ALA A 20 3.71 -17.82 -9.84
CA ALA A 20 2.43 -17.63 -9.15
C ALA A 20 2.43 -18.31 -7.77
N LEU A 21 2.94 -19.54 -7.68
CA LEU A 21 3.12 -20.25 -6.41
C LEU A 21 3.93 -19.46 -5.38
N GLY A 22 5.02 -18.86 -5.81
CA GLY A 22 5.92 -18.12 -4.93
C GLY A 22 5.41 -16.74 -4.52
N VAL A 23 4.70 -16.04 -5.40
CA VAL A 23 4.35 -14.62 -5.18
C VAL A 23 2.92 -14.46 -4.68
N VAL A 24 1.97 -15.22 -5.22
CA VAL A 24 0.53 -14.92 -5.05
C VAL A 24 -0.09 -15.72 -3.90
N TYR A 25 0.37 -16.96 -3.70
CA TYR A 25 -0.32 -17.91 -2.80
C TYR A 25 0.38 -18.14 -1.46
N GLY A 26 1.43 -17.39 -1.15
CA GLY A 26 2.15 -17.51 0.13
C GLY A 26 1.21 -17.41 1.33
N ASP A 27 0.49 -16.29 1.43
CA ASP A 27 -0.41 -16.00 2.55
C ASP A 27 -1.50 -17.07 2.73
N ILE A 28 -2.31 -17.29 1.69
CA ILE A 28 -3.38 -18.31 1.74
C ILE A 28 -2.85 -19.74 1.94
N GLY A 29 -1.65 -20.04 1.44
CA GLY A 29 -1.00 -21.33 1.58
C GLY A 29 -0.47 -21.60 2.99
N THR A 30 -0.29 -20.57 3.81
CA THR A 30 0.09 -20.70 5.22
C THR A 30 -1.10 -20.79 6.17
N SER A 31 -2.32 -20.49 5.71
CA SER A 31 -3.54 -20.60 6.54
C SER A 31 -3.79 -21.94 7.25
N PRO A 32 -3.37 -23.12 6.69
CA PRO A 32 -3.50 -24.38 7.41
C PRO A 32 -2.69 -24.45 8.71
N LEU A 33 -1.68 -23.58 8.89
CA LEU A 33 -0.87 -23.50 10.09
C LEU A 33 -1.63 -22.97 11.30
N TYR A 34 -2.76 -22.28 11.14
CA TYR A 34 -3.46 -21.65 12.28
C TYR A 34 -4.97 -21.88 12.29
N THR A 35 -5.61 -22.06 11.13
CA THR A 35 -7.07 -22.12 11.03
C THR A 35 -7.69 -23.24 11.88
N MET A 36 -7.17 -24.46 11.79
CA MET A 36 -7.71 -25.59 12.59
C MET A 36 -7.41 -25.44 14.08
N GLN A 37 -6.26 -24.87 14.44
CA GLN A 37 -5.95 -24.53 15.83
C GLN A 37 -7.00 -23.57 16.39
N SER A 38 -7.34 -22.50 15.67
CA SER A 38 -8.37 -21.56 16.08
C SER A 38 -9.77 -22.18 16.15
N ILE A 39 -10.10 -23.16 15.31
CA ILE A 39 -11.40 -23.86 15.34
C ILE A 39 -11.49 -24.76 16.57
N VAL A 40 -10.47 -25.60 16.80
CA VAL A 40 -10.40 -26.54 17.93
C VAL A 40 -10.41 -25.80 19.27
N THR A 41 -9.60 -24.75 19.37
CA THR A 41 -9.50 -23.94 20.59
C THR A 41 -10.80 -23.18 20.86
N GLY A 42 -11.43 -22.61 19.83
CA GLY A 42 -12.72 -21.94 19.96
C GLY A 42 -13.88 -22.84 20.40
N GLN A 43 -13.76 -24.16 20.19
CA GLN A 43 -14.71 -25.16 20.66
C GLN A 43 -14.44 -25.62 22.12
N GLY A 44 -13.38 -25.10 22.75
CA GLY A 44 -12.96 -25.49 24.10
C GLY A 44 -12.05 -26.73 24.12
N GLY A 45 -11.30 -26.97 23.05
CA GLY A 45 -10.32 -28.06 22.95
C GLY A 45 -10.90 -29.41 22.52
N LEU A 46 -10.02 -30.41 22.39
CA LEU A 46 -10.32 -31.75 21.85
C LEU A 46 -11.44 -32.51 22.58
N GLN A 47 -11.64 -32.25 23.86
CA GLN A 47 -12.65 -32.91 24.69
C GLN A 47 -14.09 -32.57 24.25
N ASN A 48 -14.27 -31.46 23.55
CA ASN A 48 -15.57 -30.95 23.13
C ASN A 48 -15.85 -31.15 21.64
N ILE A 49 -15.04 -31.98 20.97
CA ILE A 49 -15.11 -32.21 19.53
C ILE A 49 -15.84 -33.51 19.24
N SER A 50 -16.93 -33.41 18.49
CA SER A 50 -17.67 -34.54 17.93
C SER A 50 -17.28 -34.81 16.47
N THR A 51 -17.72 -35.95 15.94
CA THR A 51 -17.54 -36.28 14.52
C THR A 51 -18.24 -35.26 13.62
N ASP A 52 -19.48 -34.91 13.94
CA ASP A 52 -20.28 -33.96 13.15
C ASP A 52 -19.68 -32.56 13.22
N PHE A 53 -19.07 -32.18 14.35
CA PHE A 53 -18.32 -30.93 14.47
C PHE A 53 -17.14 -30.87 13.50
N ILE A 54 -16.30 -31.90 13.45
CA ILE A 54 -15.13 -31.90 12.54
C ILE A 54 -15.60 -31.89 11.08
N LEU A 55 -16.54 -32.76 10.72
CA LEU A 55 -17.05 -32.83 9.34
C LEU A 55 -17.65 -31.49 8.90
N GLY A 56 -18.42 -30.85 9.77
CA GLY A 56 -18.98 -29.53 9.50
C GLY A 56 -17.94 -28.43 9.42
N ALA A 57 -16.94 -28.43 10.30
CA ALA A 57 -15.89 -27.42 10.31
C ALA A 57 -15.02 -27.47 9.05
N VAL A 58 -14.61 -28.68 8.63
CA VAL A 58 -13.89 -28.87 7.36
C VAL A 58 -14.78 -28.49 6.17
N SER A 59 -16.07 -28.82 6.20
CA SER A 59 -17.03 -28.42 5.17
C SER A 59 -17.14 -26.90 5.05
N LEU A 60 -17.24 -26.19 6.19
CA LEU A 60 -17.27 -24.73 6.24
C LEU A 60 -16.02 -24.12 5.61
N VAL A 61 -14.84 -24.67 5.89
CA VAL A 61 -13.57 -24.22 5.28
C VAL A 61 -13.56 -24.42 3.77
N ILE A 62 -13.96 -25.62 3.28
CA ILE A 62 -14.01 -25.95 1.84
C ILE A 62 -14.93 -24.98 1.09
N TRP A 63 -16.13 -24.72 1.62
CA TRP A 63 -17.11 -23.86 0.98
C TRP A 63 -16.78 -22.38 1.10
N THR A 64 -16.14 -21.95 2.19
CA THR A 64 -15.61 -20.58 2.32
C THR A 64 -14.52 -20.31 1.28
N LEU A 65 -13.54 -21.21 1.13
CA LEU A 65 -12.51 -21.12 0.09
C LEU A 65 -13.10 -21.14 -1.33
N THR A 66 -14.19 -21.89 -1.52
CA THR A 66 -14.86 -21.97 -2.82
C THR A 66 -15.62 -20.69 -3.12
N LEU A 67 -16.47 -20.20 -2.23
CA LEU A 67 -17.30 -19.02 -2.49
C LEU A 67 -16.48 -17.73 -2.49
N ILE A 68 -15.63 -17.52 -1.48
CA ILE A 68 -14.86 -16.28 -1.34
C ILE A 68 -13.64 -16.31 -2.28
N THR A 69 -12.70 -17.22 -2.08
CA THR A 69 -11.46 -17.17 -2.87
C THR A 69 -11.70 -17.55 -4.33
N THR A 70 -12.42 -18.65 -4.61
CA THR A 70 -12.60 -19.10 -6.01
C THR A 70 -13.61 -18.23 -6.76
N VAL A 71 -14.86 -18.12 -6.28
CA VAL A 71 -15.91 -17.44 -7.04
C VAL A 71 -15.73 -15.92 -7.00
N LYS A 72 -15.64 -15.31 -5.81
CA LYS A 72 -15.53 -13.84 -5.70
C LYS A 72 -14.20 -13.31 -6.24
N TYR A 73 -13.07 -13.82 -5.74
CA TYR A 73 -11.77 -13.26 -6.09
C TYR A 73 -11.25 -13.76 -7.44
N VAL A 74 -11.09 -15.08 -7.60
CA VAL A 74 -10.48 -15.64 -8.82
C VAL A 74 -11.38 -15.38 -10.04
N LEU A 75 -12.68 -15.72 -10.00
CA LEU A 75 -13.54 -15.63 -11.19
C LEU A 75 -14.09 -14.22 -11.50
N ILE A 76 -14.27 -13.37 -10.48
CA ILE A 76 -14.87 -12.03 -10.63
C ILE A 76 -13.82 -10.92 -10.44
N ALA A 77 -13.17 -10.84 -9.28
CA ALA A 77 -12.28 -9.72 -8.96
C ALA A 77 -11.06 -9.64 -9.89
N LEU A 78 -10.42 -10.75 -10.28
CA LEU A 78 -9.27 -10.72 -11.19
C LEU A 78 -9.56 -10.15 -12.58
N LYS A 79 -10.84 -10.00 -12.96
CA LYS A 79 -11.22 -9.33 -14.22
C LYS A 79 -11.21 -7.80 -14.07
N ALA A 80 -11.24 -7.30 -12.83
CA ALA A 80 -11.21 -5.90 -12.47
C ALA A 80 -9.78 -5.40 -12.29
N ASP A 81 -8.97 -5.51 -13.34
CA ASP A 81 -7.61 -4.97 -13.37
C ASP A 81 -7.59 -3.54 -13.96
N ASN A 82 -6.68 -2.71 -13.45
CA ASN A 82 -6.40 -1.38 -13.97
C ASN A 82 -4.94 -1.34 -14.45
N HIS A 83 -4.73 -1.37 -15.77
CA HIS A 83 -3.39 -1.48 -16.36
C HIS A 83 -2.62 -2.70 -15.80
N GLN A 84 -3.30 -3.84 -15.68
CA GLN A 84 -2.76 -5.10 -15.13
C GLN A 84 -2.52 -5.11 -13.60
N GLU A 85 -2.70 -3.99 -12.91
CA GLU A 85 -2.67 -3.94 -11.44
C GLU A 85 -4.05 -4.27 -10.84
N GLY A 86 -4.05 -4.99 -9.72
CA GLY A 86 -5.26 -5.32 -8.96
C GLY A 86 -5.25 -4.70 -7.57
N GLY A 87 -6.17 -5.12 -6.71
CA GLY A 87 -6.29 -4.59 -5.35
C GLY A 87 -7.24 -3.39 -5.23
N ILE A 88 -7.44 -2.94 -4.00
CA ILE A 88 -8.55 -2.04 -3.65
C ILE A 88 -8.43 -0.62 -4.26
N PHE A 89 -7.23 -0.04 -4.30
CA PHE A 89 -7.04 1.30 -4.87
C PHE A 89 -7.02 1.29 -6.41
N SER A 90 -6.51 0.23 -7.02
CA SER A 90 -6.68 -0.04 -8.46
C SER A 90 -8.15 -0.19 -8.84
N LEU A 91 -8.93 -0.96 -8.07
CA LEU A 91 -10.38 -1.08 -8.27
C LEU A 91 -11.09 0.27 -8.10
N PHE A 92 -10.79 1.02 -7.04
CA PHE A 92 -11.32 2.36 -6.83
C PHE A 92 -11.01 3.30 -8.00
N THR A 93 -9.80 3.24 -8.56
CA THR A 93 -9.39 4.09 -9.68
C THR A 93 -10.25 3.89 -10.93
N LEU A 94 -10.73 2.66 -11.17
CA LEU A 94 -11.67 2.35 -12.26
C LEU A 94 -13.05 2.95 -12.02
N VAL A 95 -13.55 2.88 -10.79
CA VAL A 95 -14.94 3.26 -10.45
C VAL A 95 -15.11 4.68 -9.88
N ARG A 96 -14.01 5.39 -9.59
CA ARG A 96 -14.03 6.70 -8.90
C ARG A 96 -14.90 7.77 -9.58
N ARG A 97 -15.12 7.66 -10.88
CA ARG A 97 -15.96 8.60 -11.66
C ARG A 97 -17.46 8.34 -11.50
N MET A 98 -17.85 7.17 -11.02
CA MET A 98 -19.26 6.79 -10.86
C MET A 98 -19.91 7.44 -9.63
N ALA A 99 -19.18 7.49 -8.50
CA ALA A 99 -19.69 8.11 -7.27
C ALA A 99 -18.54 8.63 -6.40
N LYS A 100 -18.67 9.89 -5.95
CA LYS A 100 -17.64 10.59 -5.15
C LYS A 100 -17.40 9.95 -3.78
N TRP A 101 -18.40 9.25 -3.22
CA TRP A 101 -18.32 8.63 -1.89
C TRP A 101 -17.50 7.32 -1.88
N LEU A 102 -17.21 6.73 -3.05
CA LEU A 102 -16.44 5.47 -3.18
C LEU A 102 -15.01 5.57 -2.66
N ILE A 103 -14.52 6.79 -2.40
CA ILE A 103 -13.23 6.99 -1.72
C ILE A 103 -13.26 6.52 -0.28
N ILE A 104 -14.42 6.53 0.38
CA ILE A 104 -14.60 6.09 1.77
C ILE A 104 -14.31 4.58 1.89
N PRO A 105 -15.00 3.68 1.16
CA PRO A 105 -14.66 2.26 1.21
C PRO A 105 -13.24 1.98 0.75
N ALA A 106 -12.71 2.73 -0.23
CA ALA A 106 -11.31 2.58 -0.66
C ALA A 106 -10.31 2.93 0.46
N MET A 107 -10.52 4.03 1.21
CA MET A 107 -9.68 4.39 2.35
C MET A 107 -9.79 3.38 3.49
N ILE A 108 -11.01 2.93 3.82
CA ILE A 108 -11.24 1.96 4.88
C ILE A 108 -10.53 0.64 4.53
N GLY A 109 -10.81 0.09 3.36
CA GLY A 109 -10.23 -1.21 2.98
C GLY A 109 -8.72 -1.14 2.74
N GLY A 110 -8.20 -0.04 2.16
CA GLY A 110 -6.76 0.14 2.00
C GLY A 110 -6.04 0.26 3.35
N ALA A 111 -6.67 0.87 4.35
CA ALA A 111 -6.10 0.97 5.69
C ALA A 111 -6.14 -0.36 6.45
N THR A 112 -7.22 -1.14 6.31
CA THR A 112 -7.32 -2.46 6.95
C THR A 112 -6.40 -3.48 6.30
N LEU A 113 -6.19 -3.45 4.97
CA LEU A 113 -5.14 -4.25 4.31
C LEU A 113 -3.73 -3.83 4.74
N LEU A 114 -3.46 -2.54 4.96
CA LEU A 114 -2.16 -2.13 5.51
C LEU A 114 -1.94 -2.59 6.95
N ALA A 115 -2.99 -2.61 7.77
CA ALA A 115 -2.91 -3.16 9.11
C ALA A 115 -2.65 -4.68 9.06
N ASP A 116 -3.28 -5.37 8.12
CA ASP A 116 -3.04 -6.79 7.82
C ASP A 116 -1.58 -7.06 7.44
N GLY A 117 -0.99 -6.18 6.61
CA GLY A 117 0.42 -6.15 6.26
C GLY A 117 1.41 -6.27 7.43
N ALA A 118 1.02 -5.84 8.62
CA ALA A 118 1.81 -5.96 9.84
C ALA A 118 1.49 -7.21 10.66
N LEU A 119 0.27 -7.76 10.57
CA LEU A 119 -0.20 -8.91 11.35
C LEU A 119 0.24 -10.24 10.76
N THR A 120 0.12 -10.42 9.45
CA THR A 120 0.43 -11.71 8.81
C THR A 120 1.85 -12.19 9.11
N PRO A 121 2.92 -11.35 9.06
CA PRO A 121 4.24 -11.81 9.44
C PRO A 121 4.35 -12.18 10.92
N ALA A 122 3.59 -11.53 11.81
CA ALA A 122 3.58 -11.85 13.23
C ALA A 122 2.91 -13.21 13.48
N VAL A 123 1.74 -13.44 12.88
CA VAL A 123 0.97 -14.69 13.03
C VAL A 123 1.71 -15.85 12.37
N THR A 124 1.95 -15.78 11.06
CA THR A 124 2.48 -16.91 10.27
C THR A 124 3.86 -17.37 10.75
N VAL A 125 4.80 -16.45 10.99
CA VAL A 125 6.15 -16.81 11.47
C VAL A 125 6.08 -17.38 12.88
N THR A 126 5.24 -16.83 13.76
CA THR A 126 5.08 -17.38 15.12
C THR A 126 4.47 -18.78 15.07
N SER A 127 3.42 -19.01 14.28
CA SER A 127 2.80 -20.34 14.12
C SER A 127 3.82 -21.36 13.60
N ALA A 128 4.67 -20.99 12.63
CA ALA A 128 5.71 -21.88 12.12
C ALA A 128 6.77 -22.22 13.18
N VAL A 129 7.23 -21.23 13.94
CA VAL A 129 8.23 -21.42 15.02
C VAL A 129 7.67 -22.21 16.19
N GLU A 130 6.38 -22.07 16.51
CA GLU A 130 5.71 -22.86 17.56
C GLU A 130 5.73 -24.37 17.27
N GLY A 131 5.86 -24.77 16.00
CA GLY A 131 6.09 -26.16 15.62
C GLY A 131 7.35 -26.79 16.20
N LEU A 132 8.36 -25.99 16.61
CA LEU A 132 9.56 -26.49 17.29
C LEU A 132 9.26 -27.17 18.62
N LYS A 133 8.11 -26.89 19.24
CA LYS A 133 7.64 -27.60 20.45
C LYS A 133 7.46 -29.10 20.23
N GLY A 134 7.17 -29.52 18.99
CA GLY A 134 6.99 -30.92 18.63
C GLY A 134 8.27 -31.65 18.21
N VAL A 135 9.41 -30.96 18.15
CA VAL A 135 10.68 -31.57 17.69
C VAL A 135 11.41 -32.22 18.87
N PRO A 136 11.76 -33.52 18.81
CA PRO A 136 12.54 -34.19 19.85
C PRO A 136 13.86 -33.46 20.13
N GLY A 137 14.18 -33.24 21.40
CA GLY A 137 15.40 -32.54 21.84
C GLY A 137 15.32 -31.01 21.81
N LEU A 138 14.34 -30.42 21.11
CA LEU A 138 14.06 -28.97 21.13
C LEU A 138 12.78 -28.63 21.91
N GLY A 139 11.87 -29.58 22.08
CA GLY A 139 10.60 -29.39 22.77
C GLY A 139 10.73 -28.75 24.15
N ASP A 140 11.68 -29.20 24.98
CA ASP A 140 11.88 -28.67 26.34
C ASP A 140 12.33 -27.20 26.35
N ILE A 141 13.13 -26.80 25.34
CA ILE A 141 13.61 -25.43 25.20
C ILE A 141 12.45 -24.53 24.74
N TYR A 142 11.73 -24.97 23.70
CA TYR A 142 10.65 -24.21 23.07
C TYR A 142 9.31 -24.30 23.81
N ALA A 143 9.20 -25.14 24.85
CA ALA A 143 8.12 -25.10 25.82
C ALA A 143 8.05 -23.72 26.52
N ASN A 144 9.20 -23.07 26.71
CA ASN A 144 9.23 -21.68 27.15
C ASN A 144 8.94 -20.74 25.98
N GLN A 145 7.76 -20.10 26.02
CA GLN A 145 7.28 -19.17 25.00
C GLN A 145 8.28 -18.02 24.70
N SER A 146 9.18 -17.67 25.64
CA SER A 146 10.19 -16.64 25.41
C SER A 146 11.15 -17.01 24.26
N TRP A 147 11.51 -18.29 24.12
CA TRP A 147 12.39 -18.75 23.04
C TRP A 147 11.70 -18.72 21.68
N VAL A 148 10.39 -19.00 21.64
CA VAL A 148 9.56 -18.80 20.44
C VAL A 148 9.61 -17.32 20.03
N ILE A 149 9.33 -16.40 20.95
CA ILE A 149 9.31 -14.96 20.70
C ILE A 149 10.67 -14.46 20.18
N VAL A 150 11.78 -14.83 20.84
CA VAL A 150 13.12 -14.41 20.43
C VAL A 150 13.46 -14.94 19.03
N THR A 151 13.17 -16.21 18.75
CA THR A 151 13.42 -16.82 17.43
C THR A 151 12.60 -16.12 16.34
N THR A 152 11.31 -15.87 16.60
CA THR A 152 10.43 -15.12 15.69
C THR A 152 10.96 -13.71 15.42
N LEU A 153 11.38 -12.97 16.44
CA LEU A 153 11.91 -11.61 16.27
C LEU A 153 13.21 -11.59 15.45
N ILE A 154 14.07 -12.60 15.61
CA ILE A 154 15.28 -12.74 14.78
C ILE A 154 14.90 -12.97 13.31
N ILE A 155 13.97 -13.90 13.05
CA ILE A 155 13.49 -14.18 11.68
C ILE A 155 12.89 -12.92 11.06
N LEU A 156 12.03 -12.20 11.80
CA LEU A 156 11.43 -10.94 11.35
C LEU A 156 12.47 -9.85 11.11
N ALA A 157 13.48 -9.70 11.98
CA ALA A 157 14.53 -8.72 11.78
C ALA A 157 15.32 -8.99 10.48
N VAL A 158 15.68 -10.26 10.23
CA VAL A 158 16.34 -10.67 8.98
C VAL A 158 15.43 -10.41 7.78
N LEU A 159 14.16 -10.78 7.88
CA LEU A 159 13.14 -10.56 6.87
C LEU A 159 13.07 -9.07 6.46
N PHE A 160 12.87 -8.18 7.43
CA PHE A 160 12.74 -6.74 7.19
C PHE A 160 14.06 -6.08 6.74
N LEU A 161 15.21 -6.61 7.14
CA LEU A 161 16.52 -6.13 6.69
C LEU A 161 16.78 -6.44 5.21
N ILE A 162 16.37 -7.62 4.74
CA ILE A 162 16.60 -8.05 3.35
C ILE A 162 15.73 -7.28 2.35
N GLN A 163 14.63 -6.64 2.79
CA GLN A 163 13.69 -5.93 1.90
C GLN A 163 14.35 -4.90 0.97
N ARG A 164 15.43 -4.24 1.43
CA ARG A 164 16.15 -3.23 0.63
C ARG A 164 16.74 -3.77 -0.68
N PHE A 165 17.02 -5.08 -0.75
CA PHE A 165 17.57 -5.73 -1.93
C PHE A 165 16.51 -6.09 -2.98
N GLY A 166 15.23 -5.88 -2.65
CA GLY A 166 14.09 -6.18 -3.51
C GLY A 166 13.81 -7.67 -3.67
N THR A 167 12.65 -7.98 -4.24
CA THR A 167 12.19 -9.36 -4.44
C THR A 167 12.85 -10.06 -5.64
N GLY A 168 13.67 -9.38 -6.44
CA GLY A 168 14.25 -9.93 -7.67
C GLY A 168 15.32 -11.00 -7.50
N LEU A 169 16.10 -10.94 -6.41
CA LEU A 169 17.16 -11.92 -6.14
C LEU A 169 16.62 -13.15 -5.40
N VAL A 170 15.59 -12.96 -4.56
CA VAL A 170 14.99 -14.01 -3.73
C VAL A 170 13.80 -14.70 -4.42
N GLY A 171 13.05 -13.97 -5.26
CA GLY A 171 11.81 -14.43 -5.91
C GLY A 171 11.97 -15.62 -6.85
N LYS A 172 13.18 -15.91 -7.37
CA LYS A 172 13.44 -17.11 -8.17
C LYS A 172 13.35 -18.40 -7.35
N LEU A 173 13.63 -18.33 -6.04
CA LEU A 173 13.57 -19.47 -5.13
C LEU A 173 12.18 -19.66 -4.50
N PHE A 174 11.35 -18.61 -4.47
CA PHE A 174 10.02 -18.67 -3.85
C PHE A 174 9.10 -19.68 -4.52
N GLY A 175 9.06 -19.69 -5.85
CA GLY A 175 8.20 -20.60 -6.59
C GLY A 175 8.49 -22.08 -6.31
N PRO A 176 9.75 -22.54 -6.46
CA PRO A 176 10.13 -23.92 -6.12
C PRO A 176 9.84 -24.30 -4.67
N ILE A 177 10.16 -23.42 -3.70
CA ILE A 177 9.90 -23.68 -2.27
C ILE A 177 8.39 -23.82 -2.02
N MET A 178 7.57 -22.94 -2.59
CA MET A 178 6.11 -23.01 -2.43
C MET A 178 5.51 -24.21 -3.15
N LEU A 179 6.08 -24.65 -4.28
CA LEU A 179 5.68 -25.91 -4.91
C LEU A 179 5.92 -27.10 -3.97
N ILE A 180 7.10 -27.16 -3.34
CA ILE A 180 7.42 -28.19 -2.34
C ILE A 180 6.44 -28.10 -1.16
N TRP A 181 6.16 -26.90 -0.66
CA TRP A 181 5.19 -26.67 0.42
C TRP A 181 3.78 -27.17 0.06
N PHE A 182 3.21 -26.76 -1.07
CA PHE A 182 1.88 -27.24 -1.48
C PHE A 182 1.85 -28.74 -1.75
N SER A 183 2.93 -29.30 -2.29
CA SER A 183 3.05 -30.74 -2.50
C SER A 183 3.10 -31.48 -1.16
N PHE A 184 3.84 -30.95 -0.18
CA PHE A 184 3.89 -31.45 1.19
C PHE A 184 2.51 -31.43 1.85
N LEU A 185 1.77 -30.31 1.76
CA LEU A 185 0.40 -30.19 2.24
C LEU A 185 -0.54 -31.23 1.61
N ALA A 186 -0.46 -31.39 0.28
CA ALA A 186 -1.29 -32.35 -0.45
C ALA A 186 -0.99 -33.80 -0.05
N VAL A 187 0.30 -34.18 0.01
CA VAL A 187 0.71 -35.56 0.32
C VAL A 187 0.41 -35.92 1.77
N THR A 188 0.82 -35.09 2.73
CA THR A 188 0.56 -35.34 4.16
C THR A 188 -0.93 -35.34 4.47
N GLY A 189 -1.68 -34.39 3.87
CA GLY A 189 -3.12 -34.31 3.97
C GLY A 189 -3.82 -35.55 3.43
N LEU A 190 -3.41 -36.03 2.25
CA LEU A 190 -3.98 -37.21 1.61
C LEU A 190 -3.69 -38.50 2.40
N LEU A 191 -2.44 -38.70 2.84
CA LEU A 191 -2.04 -39.88 3.62
C LEU A 191 -2.84 -39.99 4.92
N ASN A 192 -3.03 -38.88 5.64
CA ASN A 192 -3.83 -38.87 6.86
C ASN A 192 -5.33 -38.99 6.59
N SER A 193 -5.82 -38.45 5.47
CA SER A 193 -7.22 -38.60 5.07
C SER A 193 -7.61 -40.06 4.81
N PHE A 194 -6.67 -40.90 4.36
CA PHE A 194 -6.94 -42.33 4.18
C PHE A 194 -7.11 -43.10 5.50
N ALA A 195 -6.60 -42.59 6.62
CA ALA A 195 -6.83 -43.19 7.93
C ALA A 195 -8.30 -43.07 8.36
N ASN A 196 -9.03 -42.07 7.85
CA ASN A 196 -10.46 -41.93 8.09
C ASN A 196 -11.19 -41.37 6.86
N LEU A 197 -11.66 -42.28 5.99
CA LEU A 197 -12.37 -41.94 4.75
C LEU A 197 -13.67 -41.16 4.96
N GLU A 198 -14.23 -41.15 6.18
CA GLU A 198 -15.44 -40.36 6.46
C GLU A 198 -15.20 -38.86 6.29
N ILE A 199 -13.96 -38.39 6.39
CA ILE A 199 -13.64 -36.97 6.24
C ILE A 199 -14.05 -36.40 4.90
N PHE A 200 -14.06 -37.21 3.83
CA PHE A 200 -14.48 -36.76 2.50
C PHE A 200 -15.98 -36.44 2.41
N LYS A 201 -16.80 -36.88 3.38
CA LYS A 201 -18.20 -36.45 3.51
C LYS A 201 -18.30 -34.93 3.67
N ALA A 202 -17.28 -34.27 4.25
CA ALA A 202 -17.22 -32.83 4.44
C ALA A 202 -17.26 -32.01 3.14
N ILE A 203 -16.98 -32.62 1.96
CA ILE A 203 -17.14 -31.95 0.66
C ILE A 203 -18.61 -31.53 0.43
N ASN A 204 -19.56 -32.29 0.97
CA ASN A 204 -20.98 -31.96 0.87
C ASN A 204 -21.31 -30.74 1.75
N PRO A 205 -21.86 -29.64 1.20
CA PRO A 205 -22.20 -28.42 1.95
C PRO A 205 -23.25 -28.64 3.03
N TYR A 206 -23.98 -29.76 2.99
CA TYR A 206 -24.90 -30.17 4.04
C TYR A 206 -24.23 -30.14 5.43
N TYR A 207 -23.00 -30.65 5.57
CA TYR A 207 -22.31 -30.68 6.87
C TYR A 207 -21.99 -29.28 7.39
N ALA A 208 -21.64 -28.34 6.50
CA ALA A 208 -21.41 -26.95 6.87
C ALA A 208 -22.69 -26.30 7.42
N VAL A 209 -23.81 -26.44 6.71
CA VAL A 209 -25.11 -25.88 7.13
C VAL A 209 -25.62 -26.56 8.41
N HIS A 210 -25.50 -27.88 8.49
CA HIS A 210 -25.90 -28.66 9.65
C HIS A 210 -25.14 -28.22 10.91
N LEU A 211 -23.81 -28.01 10.81
CA LEU A 211 -23.03 -27.57 11.95
C LEU A 211 -23.40 -26.18 12.46
N LEU A 212 -23.72 -25.23 11.56
CA LEU A 212 -24.13 -23.89 11.96
C LEU A 212 -25.45 -23.86 12.75
N LEU A 213 -26.29 -24.88 12.55
CA LEU A 213 -27.58 -25.03 13.23
C LEU A 213 -27.56 -26.08 14.36
N SER A 214 -26.47 -26.83 14.48
CA SER A 214 -26.35 -27.94 15.42
C SER A 214 -26.06 -27.46 16.85
N PRO A 215 -26.70 -28.06 17.88
CA PRO A 215 -26.35 -27.83 19.28
C PRO A 215 -24.92 -28.25 19.64
N GLU A 216 -24.28 -29.11 18.83
CA GLU A 216 -22.91 -29.55 19.06
C GLU A 216 -21.88 -28.44 18.81
N ASN A 217 -22.25 -27.41 18.04
CA ASN A 217 -21.44 -26.23 17.86
C ASN A 217 -21.61 -25.28 19.06
N LYS A 218 -20.75 -25.45 20.07
CA LYS A 218 -20.77 -24.63 21.29
C LYS A 218 -20.46 -23.16 21.00
N ALA A 219 -19.69 -22.89 19.94
CA ALA A 219 -19.39 -21.56 19.46
C ALA A 219 -20.53 -20.92 18.62
N GLY A 220 -21.55 -21.69 18.20
CA GLY A 220 -22.61 -21.22 17.32
C GLY A 220 -22.05 -20.53 16.06
N LEU A 221 -22.62 -19.37 15.68
CA LEU A 221 -22.12 -18.61 14.53
C LEU A 221 -20.69 -18.07 14.70
N PHE A 222 -20.15 -18.00 15.94
CA PHE A 222 -18.80 -17.47 16.18
C PHE A 222 -17.68 -18.38 15.65
N ILE A 223 -17.97 -19.66 15.35
CA ILE A 223 -17.03 -20.57 14.67
C ILE A 223 -16.57 -19.99 13.32
N LEU A 224 -17.45 -19.22 12.66
CA LEU A 224 -17.18 -18.62 11.36
C LEU A 224 -16.02 -17.61 11.42
N GLY A 225 -15.77 -16.97 12.57
CA GLY A 225 -14.60 -16.12 12.76
C GLY A 225 -13.28 -16.88 12.68
N SER A 226 -13.26 -18.15 13.13
CA SER A 226 -12.10 -19.04 12.99
C SER A 226 -12.00 -19.63 11.58
N VAL A 227 -13.13 -20.04 10.98
CA VAL A 227 -13.17 -20.56 9.60
C VAL A 227 -12.69 -19.52 8.59
N PHE A 228 -13.00 -18.24 8.81
CA PHE A 228 -12.59 -17.15 7.95
C PHE A 228 -11.06 -17.06 7.78
N LEU A 229 -10.30 -17.51 8.78
CA LEU A 229 -8.83 -17.55 8.71
C LEU A 229 -8.33 -18.38 7.51
N ALA A 230 -9.11 -19.34 7.01
CA ALA A 230 -8.76 -20.12 5.83
C ALA A 230 -8.69 -19.31 4.52
N THR A 231 -9.41 -18.19 4.43
CA THR A 231 -9.48 -17.36 3.20
C THR A 231 -8.58 -16.11 3.30
N THR A 232 -7.78 -16.00 4.36
CA THR A 232 -6.74 -14.97 4.48
C THR A 232 -5.76 -15.12 3.32
N GLY A 233 -5.41 -14.00 2.67
CA GLY A 233 -4.66 -13.99 1.41
C GLY A 233 -5.47 -13.97 0.11
N ALA A 234 -6.81 -14.08 0.15
CA ALA A 234 -7.61 -13.90 -1.07
C ALA A 234 -7.52 -12.46 -1.63
N GLU A 235 -7.35 -11.46 -0.75
CA GLU A 235 -7.11 -10.08 -1.18
C GLU A 235 -5.68 -9.87 -1.70
N ALA A 236 -4.68 -10.47 -1.04
CA ALA A 236 -3.29 -10.45 -1.51
C ALA A 236 -3.21 -11.02 -2.94
N LEU A 237 -3.93 -12.12 -3.21
CA LEU A 237 -4.05 -12.70 -4.55
C LEU A 237 -4.56 -11.70 -5.59
N TYR A 238 -5.53 -10.86 -5.22
CA TYR A 238 -6.06 -9.84 -6.12
C TYR A 238 -5.10 -8.67 -6.28
N SER A 239 -4.43 -8.25 -5.21
CA SER A 239 -3.48 -7.13 -5.23
C SER A 239 -2.21 -7.46 -6.01
N ASP A 240 -1.75 -8.72 -5.96
CA ASP A 240 -0.52 -9.17 -6.62
C ASP A 240 -0.71 -9.56 -8.11
N LEU A 241 -1.89 -9.26 -8.69
CA LEU A 241 -2.20 -9.55 -10.08
C LEU A 241 -1.16 -8.97 -11.06
N GLY A 242 -0.64 -7.77 -10.78
CA GLY A 242 0.34 -7.06 -11.62
C GLY A 242 1.69 -7.75 -11.72
N HIS A 243 1.99 -8.71 -10.84
CA HIS A 243 3.26 -9.45 -10.85
C HIS A 243 3.26 -10.66 -11.78
N VAL A 244 2.12 -11.34 -11.91
CA VAL A 244 2.07 -12.68 -12.50
C VAL A 244 1.02 -12.81 -13.61
N GLY A 245 0.01 -11.94 -13.62
CA GLY A 245 -1.07 -11.97 -14.61
C GLY A 245 -2.12 -13.05 -14.35
N ARG A 246 -3.35 -12.78 -14.81
CA ARG A 246 -4.54 -13.57 -14.46
C ARG A 246 -4.50 -15.01 -14.97
N GLY A 247 -3.90 -15.25 -16.14
CA GLY A 247 -3.89 -16.58 -16.76
C GLY A 247 -3.07 -17.60 -15.97
N ASN A 248 -1.95 -17.16 -15.40
CA ASN A 248 -1.13 -18.00 -14.51
C ASN A 248 -1.90 -18.34 -13.23
N ILE A 249 -2.66 -17.39 -12.68
CA ILE A 249 -3.51 -17.61 -11.49
C ILE A 249 -4.61 -18.64 -11.80
N TYR A 250 -5.30 -18.53 -12.94
CA TYR A 250 -6.36 -19.50 -13.31
C TYR A 250 -5.87 -20.94 -13.42
N VAL A 251 -4.65 -21.18 -13.90
CA VAL A 251 -4.10 -22.53 -14.05
C VAL A 251 -3.51 -23.05 -12.74
N SER A 252 -2.93 -22.17 -11.91
CA SER A 252 -2.30 -22.58 -10.64
C SER A 252 -3.28 -22.72 -9.48
N TRP A 253 -4.37 -21.95 -9.46
CA TRP A 253 -5.34 -21.96 -8.36
C TRP A 253 -5.95 -23.35 -8.07
N PRO A 254 -6.36 -24.17 -9.07
CA PRO A 254 -6.91 -25.50 -8.79
C PRO A 254 -5.95 -26.41 -8.02
N PHE A 255 -4.66 -26.37 -8.35
CA PHE A 255 -3.63 -27.14 -7.63
C PHE A 255 -3.48 -26.66 -6.18
N VAL A 256 -3.36 -25.34 -5.99
CA VAL A 256 -3.24 -24.73 -4.65
C VAL A 256 -4.46 -25.04 -3.78
N LYS A 257 -5.67 -24.85 -4.35
CA LYS A 257 -6.93 -25.16 -3.68
C LYS A 257 -6.99 -26.62 -3.25
N LEU A 258 -6.62 -27.54 -4.14
CA LEU A 258 -6.61 -28.97 -3.84
C LEU A 258 -5.65 -29.31 -2.69
N ALA A 259 -4.43 -28.77 -2.72
CA ALA A 259 -3.44 -28.98 -1.66
C ALA A 259 -3.93 -28.49 -0.29
N ILE A 260 -4.52 -27.29 -0.24
CA ILE A 260 -5.07 -26.72 0.99
C ILE A 260 -6.25 -27.55 1.50
N VAL A 261 -7.19 -27.94 0.63
CA VAL A 261 -8.35 -28.76 1.01
C VAL A 261 -7.89 -30.12 1.54
N LEU A 262 -6.93 -30.78 0.90
CA LEU A 262 -6.37 -32.05 1.36
C LEU A 262 -5.69 -31.91 2.72
N SER A 263 -4.97 -30.81 2.98
CA SER A 263 -4.39 -30.54 4.29
C SER A 263 -5.47 -30.43 5.37
N TYR A 264 -6.54 -29.68 5.13
CA TYR A 264 -7.65 -29.58 6.09
C TYR A 264 -8.37 -30.92 6.32
N CYS A 265 -8.56 -31.73 5.28
CA CYS A 265 -9.06 -33.09 5.42
C CYS A 265 -8.11 -33.97 6.25
N GLY A 266 -6.81 -33.92 6.01
CA GLY A 266 -5.84 -34.69 6.80
C GLY A 266 -5.84 -34.30 8.28
N GLN A 267 -5.88 -32.99 8.57
CA GLN A 267 -6.01 -32.49 9.94
C GLN A 267 -7.32 -32.94 10.60
N GLY A 268 -8.44 -32.86 9.88
CA GLY A 268 -9.74 -33.34 10.37
C GLY A 268 -9.75 -34.84 10.63
N ALA A 269 -9.20 -35.65 9.73
CA ALA A 269 -9.10 -37.10 9.88
C ALA A 269 -8.26 -37.50 11.11
N TRP A 270 -7.14 -36.81 11.33
CA TRP A 270 -6.30 -37.03 12.49
C TRP A 270 -7.00 -36.65 13.80
N LEU A 271 -7.72 -35.52 13.83
CA LEU A 271 -8.52 -35.10 14.99
C LEU A 271 -9.65 -36.08 15.30
N LEU A 272 -10.28 -36.67 14.28
CA LEU A 272 -11.28 -37.73 14.46
C LEU A 272 -10.70 -38.98 15.13
N ALA A 273 -9.47 -39.35 14.77
CA ALA A 273 -8.77 -40.51 15.32
C ALA A 273 -8.31 -40.30 16.77
N HIS A 274 -7.99 -39.07 17.17
CA HIS A 274 -7.44 -38.72 18.49
C HIS A 274 -8.43 -37.95 19.39
N ARG A 275 -9.73 -38.02 19.09
CA ARG A 275 -10.80 -37.40 19.86
C ARG A 275 -10.78 -37.85 21.33
N GLY A 276 -11.03 -36.91 22.26
CA GLY A 276 -10.99 -37.17 23.70
C GLY A 276 -9.60 -37.20 24.34
N GLY A 277 -8.53 -36.97 23.56
CA GLY A 277 -7.16 -36.79 24.07
C GLY A 277 -6.82 -35.32 24.40
N ASP A 278 -5.55 -35.08 24.72
CA ASP A 278 -4.95 -33.74 24.85
C ASP A 278 -3.86 -33.58 23.77
N LEU A 279 -3.80 -32.41 23.14
CA LEU A 279 -2.76 -32.04 22.16
C LEU A 279 -1.45 -31.64 22.84
N GLY A 280 -1.42 -31.47 24.17
CA GLY A 280 -0.22 -31.07 24.91
C GLY A 280 0.29 -29.70 24.49
N GLY A 281 -0.60 -28.81 24.03
CA GLY A 281 -0.25 -27.50 23.49
C GLY A 281 0.35 -27.53 22.08
N MET A 282 0.35 -28.68 21.40
CA MET A 282 0.77 -28.79 20.00
C MET A 282 -0.36 -28.32 19.07
N ASN A 283 0.02 -27.64 17.99
CA ASN A 283 -0.91 -27.24 16.95
C ASN A 283 -1.37 -28.44 16.11
N PRO A 284 -2.67 -28.57 15.77
CA PRO A 284 -3.20 -29.67 14.96
C PRO A 284 -2.44 -29.93 13.65
N PHE A 285 -1.91 -28.89 13.00
CA PHE A 285 -1.12 -29.04 11.78
C PHE A 285 0.14 -29.88 12.02
N PHE A 286 0.89 -29.58 13.07
CA PHE A 286 2.13 -30.28 13.39
C PHE A 286 1.86 -31.67 13.98
N ALA A 287 0.77 -31.83 14.73
CA ALA A 287 0.39 -33.10 15.34
C ALA A 287 0.11 -34.22 14.32
N VAL A 288 -0.31 -33.85 13.10
CA VAL A 288 -0.57 -34.78 11.98
C VAL A 288 0.74 -35.34 11.38
N ILE A 289 1.88 -34.71 11.66
CA ILE A 289 3.16 -35.01 11.03
C ILE A 289 3.92 -36.04 11.90
N PRO A 290 4.46 -37.12 11.30
CA PRO A 290 5.30 -38.06 12.03
C PRO A 290 6.49 -37.37 12.70
N THR A 291 6.84 -37.79 13.90
CA THR A 291 7.88 -37.17 14.73
C THR A 291 9.24 -37.04 14.00
N ASP A 292 9.62 -38.05 13.21
CA ASP A 292 10.89 -38.08 12.46
C ASP A 292 10.95 -37.01 11.35
N MET A 293 9.79 -36.54 10.88
CA MET A 293 9.67 -35.53 9.82
C MET A 293 9.44 -34.12 10.37
N MET A 294 9.22 -33.97 11.68
CA MET A 294 8.79 -32.72 12.29
C MET A 294 9.76 -31.56 12.02
N ILE A 295 11.07 -31.79 12.18
CA ILE A 295 12.07 -30.73 11.95
C ILE A 295 12.06 -30.22 10.50
N TYR A 296 11.89 -31.13 9.53
CA TYR A 296 11.82 -30.77 8.12
C TYR A 296 10.54 -29.99 7.81
N ALA A 297 9.42 -30.41 8.41
CA ALA A 297 8.15 -29.70 8.29
C ALA A 297 8.21 -28.30 8.88
N VAL A 298 8.84 -28.12 10.05
CA VAL A 298 9.01 -26.82 10.69
C VAL A 298 9.90 -25.89 9.85
N ILE A 299 11.01 -26.41 9.31
CA ILE A 299 11.87 -25.64 8.39
C ILE A 299 11.08 -25.21 7.16
N LEU A 300 10.32 -26.13 6.54
CA LEU A 300 9.54 -25.82 5.35
C LEU A 300 8.40 -24.83 5.65
N ALA A 301 7.70 -24.99 6.78
CA ALA A 301 6.67 -24.06 7.24
C ALA A 301 7.24 -22.66 7.53
N THR A 302 8.45 -22.59 8.09
CA THR A 302 9.15 -21.32 8.34
C THR A 302 9.52 -20.64 7.02
N LEU A 303 10.03 -21.39 6.03
CA LEU A 303 10.30 -20.85 4.70
C LEU A 303 9.03 -20.37 4.00
N ALA A 304 7.93 -21.14 4.07
CA ALA A 304 6.64 -20.75 3.53
C ALA A 304 6.10 -19.48 4.21
N SER A 305 6.23 -19.37 5.54
CA SER A 305 5.81 -18.18 6.31
C SER A 305 6.64 -16.95 6.00
N ILE A 306 7.95 -17.11 5.78
CA ILE A 306 8.83 -16.06 5.27
C ILE A 306 8.32 -15.58 3.91
N ILE A 307 8.03 -16.50 2.98
CA ILE A 307 7.55 -16.15 1.63
C ILE A 307 6.18 -15.45 1.69
N ALA A 308 5.25 -15.97 2.49
CA ALA A 308 3.94 -15.34 2.74
C ALA A 308 4.08 -13.89 3.23
N SER A 309 4.94 -13.69 4.23
CA SER A 309 5.24 -12.38 4.79
C SER A 309 5.86 -11.44 3.75
N GLN A 310 6.74 -11.96 2.88
CA GLN A 310 7.37 -11.17 1.81
C GLN A 310 6.36 -10.62 0.82
N SER A 311 5.44 -11.46 0.34
CA SER A 311 4.40 -11.03 -0.60
C SER A 311 3.57 -9.89 -0.01
N LEU A 312 3.15 -10.01 1.25
CA LEU A 312 2.31 -8.98 1.88
C LEU A 312 3.05 -7.68 2.19
N ILE A 313 4.33 -7.76 2.58
CA ILE A 313 5.19 -6.57 2.75
C ILE A 313 5.35 -5.85 1.40
N SER A 314 5.59 -6.60 0.32
CA SER A 314 5.67 -6.05 -1.04
C SER A 314 4.33 -5.42 -1.47
N GLY A 315 3.22 -6.10 -1.24
CA GLY A 315 1.87 -5.60 -1.50
C GLY A 315 1.56 -4.32 -0.72
N SER A 316 2.05 -4.19 0.52
CA SER A 316 1.94 -2.98 1.33
C SER A 316 2.69 -1.79 0.70
N PHE A 317 3.86 -2.02 0.09
CA PHE A 317 4.57 -0.97 -0.66
C PHE A 317 3.80 -0.52 -1.90
N THR A 318 3.21 -1.47 -2.64
CA THR A 318 2.34 -1.19 -3.80
C THR A 318 1.13 -0.34 -3.38
N LEU A 319 0.41 -0.78 -2.36
CA LEU A 319 -0.77 -0.10 -1.84
C LEU A 319 -0.44 1.32 -1.36
N VAL A 320 0.66 1.50 -0.62
CA VAL A 320 1.12 2.83 -0.20
C VAL A 320 1.45 3.70 -1.42
N SER A 321 2.14 3.16 -2.42
CA SER A 321 2.46 3.89 -3.65
C SER A 321 1.20 4.32 -4.40
N GLU A 322 0.16 3.48 -4.45
CA GLU A 322 -1.14 3.81 -5.04
C GLU A 322 -1.87 4.88 -4.24
N ALA A 323 -1.89 4.77 -2.92
CA ALA A 323 -2.49 5.77 -2.03
C ALA A 323 -1.80 7.14 -2.15
N ILE A 324 -0.48 7.17 -2.34
CA ILE A 324 0.27 8.40 -2.64
C ILE A 324 -0.21 9.01 -3.97
N ARG A 325 -0.34 8.20 -5.04
CA ARG A 325 -0.86 8.66 -6.34
C ARG A 325 -2.28 9.22 -6.24
N LEU A 326 -3.10 8.67 -5.36
CA LEU A 326 -4.45 9.14 -5.06
C LEU A 326 -4.50 10.35 -4.10
N LYS A 327 -3.35 10.89 -3.70
CA LYS A 327 -3.22 12.00 -2.72
C LYS A 327 -3.83 11.67 -1.35
N LEU A 328 -3.88 10.38 -1.00
CA LEU A 328 -4.33 9.88 0.29
C LEU A 328 -3.18 9.82 1.30
N LEU A 329 -1.92 9.61 0.88
CA LEU A 329 -0.78 9.55 1.81
C LEU A 329 0.26 10.63 1.51
N PRO A 330 1.11 10.99 2.50
CA PRO A 330 2.31 11.78 2.26
C PRO A 330 3.19 11.16 1.18
N MET A 331 3.78 12.01 0.35
CA MET A 331 4.85 11.58 -0.54
C MET A 331 6.00 11.00 0.30
N MET A 332 6.44 9.78 -0.04
CA MET A 332 7.51 9.05 0.63
C MET A 332 8.56 8.62 -0.38
N ARG A 333 9.81 8.40 0.06
CA ARG A 333 10.90 7.94 -0.82
C ARG A 333 10.67 6.51 -1.29
N ILE A 334 10.49 6.34 -2.59
CA ILE A 334 10.30 5.04 -3.24
C ILE A 334 11.58 4.67 -4.00
N TYR A 335 12.10 3.47 -3.78
CA TYR A 335 13.19 2.88 -4.55
C TYR A 335 12.66 1.72 -5.38
N TYR A 336 13.30 1.47 -6.52
CA TYR A 336 12.97 0.39 -7.44
C TYR A 336 14.19 -0.51 -7.63
N PRO A 337 14.49 -1.40 -6.67
CA PRO A 337 15.65 -2.31 -6.75
C PRO A 337 15.64 -3.25 -7.97
N GLY A 338 14.46 -3.50 -8.56
CA GLY A 338 14.23 -4.55 -9.55
C GLY A 338 14.33 -4.21 -11.04
N LYS A 339 14.03 -5.24 -11.85
CA LYS A 339 13.62 -5.35 -13.29
C LYS A 339 12.24 -4.81 -13.69
N THR A 340 11.25 -4.92 -12.79
CA THR A 340 9.82 -4.68 -13.06
C THR A 340 9.20 -3.61 -12.15
N LEU A 341 7.98 -3.14 -12.46
CA LEU A 341 7.20 -2.13 -11.69
C LEU A 341 7.00 -2.53 -10.23
N GLY A 342 6.59 -3.77 -10.01
CA GLY A 342 6.14 -4.23 -8.70
C GLY A 342 7.26 -4.43 -7.67
N GLN A 343 8.54 -4.30 -8.03
CA GLN A 343 9.64 -4.42 -7.06
C GLN A 343 9.91 -3.06 -6.41
N LEU A 344 8.96 -2.62 -5.58
CA LEU A 344 8.99 -1.39 -4.81
C LEU A 344 9.71 -1.59 -3.48
N TYR A 345 10.44 -0.59 -3.02
CA TYR A 345 10.97 -0.53 -1.66
C TYR A 345 10.76 0.87 -1.07
N ILE A 346 10.01 0.96 0.03
CA ILE A 346 9.73 2.21 0.73
C ILE A 346 10.28 2.09 2.16
N PRO A 347 11.45 2.67 2.47
CA PRO A 347 12.11 2.45 3.77
C PRO A 347 11.27 2.85 4.98
N ALA A 348 10.51 3.94 4.85
CA ALA A 348 9.63 4.41 5.93
C ALA A 348 8.53 3.39 6.25
N VAL A 349 7.88 2.84 5.22
CA VAL A 349 6.85 1.80 5.38
C VAL A 349 7.47 0.53 5.94
N ASN A 350 8.64 0.13 5.43
CA ASN A 350 9.36 -1.05 5.91
C ASN A 350 9.67 -0.96 7.41
N LEU A 351 10.15 0.20 7.86
CA LEU A 351 10.45 0.46 9.26
C LEU A 351 9.18 0.43 10.12
N ILE A 352 8.10 1.08 9.67
CA ILE A 352 6.81 1.10 10.39
C ILE A 352 6.24 -0.32 10.52
N LEU A 353 6.23 -1.09 9.42
CA LEU A 353 5.79 -2.48 9.43
C LEU A 353 6.66 -3.31 10.39
N TRP A 354 7.98 -3.23 10.30
CA TRP A 354 8.89 -3.97 11.18
C TRP A 354 8.63 -3.70 12.66
N LEU A 355 8.54 -2.42 13.05
CA LEU A 355 8.29 -2.02 14.43
C LEU A 355 6.91 -2.49 14.90
N THR A 356 5.90 -2.36 14.05
CA THR A 356 4.52 -2.74 14.38
C THR A 356 4.37 -4.25 14.51
N THR A 357 4.88 -5.03 13.56
CA THR A 357 4.91 -6.50 13.62
C THR A 357 5.67 -6.98 14.86
N SER A 358 6.83 -6.40 15.16
CA SER A 358 7.60 -6.77 16.36
C SER A 358 6.85 -6.44 17.65
N ALA A 359 6.16 -5.29 17.70
CA ALA A 359 5.33 -4.92 18.85
C ALA A 359 4.14 -5.86 19.04
N ILE A 360 3.50 -6.31 17.95
CA ILE A 360 2.41 -7.30 17.97
C ILE A 360 2.90 -8.62 18.57
N VAL A 361 4.05 -9.14 18.12
CA VAL A 361 4.65 -10.37 18.67
C VAL A 361 4.95 -10.23 20.16
N LEU A 362 5.55 -9.10 20.58
CA LEU A 362 5.87 -8.84 21.99
C LEU A 362 4.61 -8.71 22.88
N TYR A 363 3.54 -8.13 22.33
CA TYR A 363 2.29 -7.90 23.04
C TYR A 363 1.47 -9.19 23.21
N PHE A 364 1.23 -9.92 22.13
CA PHE A 364 0.35 -11.10 22.13
C PHE A 364 1.07 -12.40 22.46
N ARG A 365 2.38 -12.48 22.24
CA ARG A 365 3.28 -13.59 22.60
C ARG A 365 3.06 -14.94 21.92
N SER A 366 1.82 -15.38 21.64
CA SER A 366 1.50 -16.64 20.95
C SER A 366 0.61 -16.43 19.73
N ALA A 367 0.67 -17.38 18.78
CA ALA A 367 -0.13 -17.30 17.55
C ALA A 367 -1.63 -17.27 17.82
N GLU A 368 -2.11 -18.11 18.75
CA GLU A 368 -3.51 -18.20 19.16
C GLU A 368 -4.11 -16.84 19.56
N HIS A 369 -3.40 -16.06 20.38
CA HIS A 369 -3.87 -14.73 20.80
C HIS A 369 -3.86 -13.72 19.65
N MET A 370 -2.93 -13.83 18.71
CA MET A 370 -2.86 -12.97 17.53
C MET A 370 -3.98 -13.29 16.51
N GLU A 371 -4.33 -14.56 16.35
CA GLU A 371 -5.38 -15.03 15.42
C GLU A 371 -6.75 -14.43 15.75
N ALA A 372 -7.06 -14.26 17.04
CA ALA A 372 -8.30 -13.63 17.48
C ALA A 372 -8.43 -12.18 16.98
N ALA A 373 -7.31 -11.48 16.81
CA ALA A 373 -7.27 -10.10 16.32
C ALA A 373 -7.25 -10.01 14.78
N TYR A 374 -6.60 -10.99 14.14
CA TYR A 374 -6.26 -11.02 12.72
C TYR A 374 -7.49 -11.01 11.79
N GLY A 375 -8.50 -11.84 12.06
CA GLY A 375 -9.67 -11.99 11.16
C GLY A 375 -10.54 -10.74 10.99
N LEU A 376 -10.51 -9.81 11.94
CA LEU A 376 -11.39 -8.64 11.93
C LEU A 376 -11.01 -7.59 10.87
N ALA A 377 -9.73 -7.32 10.63
CA ALA A 377 -9.33 -6.34 9.61
C ALA A 377 -9.68 -6.80 8.20
N ILE A 378 -9.31 -8.04 7.89
CA ILE A 378 -9.44 -8.59 6.55
C ILE A 378 -10.91 -8.65 6.15
N THR A 379 -11.83 -9.05 7.04
CA THR A 379 -13.27 -9.03 6.76
C THR A 379 -13.77 -7.64 6.36
N VAL A 380 -13.31 -6.58 7.05
CA VAL A 380 -13.64 -5.19 6.70
C VAL A 380 -13.11 -4.85 5.30
N THR A 381 -11.87 -5.22 4.97
CA THR A 381 -11.35 -4.98 3.62
C THR A 381 -12.15 -5.69 2.55
N MET A 382 -12.53 -6.95 2.80
CA MET A 382 -13.32 -7.75 1.87
C MET A 382 -14.69 -7.10 1.62
N LEU A 383 -15.37 -6.63 2.67
CA LEU A 383 -16.64 -5.90 2.56
C LEU A 383 -16.50 -4.64 1.70
N MET A 384 -15.44 -3.85 1.94
CA MET A 384 -15.18 -2.64 1.14
C MET A 384 -14.89 -2.98 -0.32
N THR A 385 -14.17 -4.08 -0.57
CA THR A 385 -13.91 -4.60 -1.92
C THR A 385 -15.20 -5.02 -2.60
N THR A 386 -16.12 -5.70 -1.90
CA THR A 386 -17.45 -6.09 -2.43
C THR A 386 -18.27 -4.87 -2.84
N VAL A 387 -18.24 -3.79 -2.05
CA VAL A 387 -18.88 -2.52 -2.41
C VAL A 387 -18.29 -1.95 -3.71
N LEU A 388 -16.97 -1.87 -3.82
CA LEU A 388 -16.32 -1.34 -5.03
C LEU A 388 -16.54 -2.24 -6.25
N LEU A 389 -16.56 -3.57 -6.05
CA LEU A 389 -16.78 -4.56 -7.11
C LEU A 389 -18.20 -4.46 -7.66
N ALA A 390 -19.19 -4.16 -6.83
CA ALA A 390 -20.57 -3.92 -7.27
C ALA A 390 -20.63 -2.78 -8.32
N TYR A 391 -19.94 -1.67 -8.05
CA TYR A 391 -19.85 -0.55 -8.99
C TYR A 391 -19.06 -0.91 -10.25
N TYR A 392 -18.00 -1.69 -10.11
CA TYR A 392 -17.24 -2.18 -11.25
C TYR A 392 -18.10 -3.07 -12.18
N LEU A 393 -18.94 -3.95 -11.63
CA LEU A 393 -19.86 -4.77 -12.43
C LEU A 393 -20.87 -3.90 -13.19
N VAL A 394 -21.40 -2.85 -12.55
CA VAL A 394 -22.26 -1.86 -13.22
C VAL A 394 -21.50 -1.11 -14.32
N TYR A 395 -20.26 -0.68 -14.05
CA TYR A 395 -19.39 0.00 -15.02
C TYR A 395 -19.13 -0.85 -16.27
N ARG A 396 -18.97 -2.17 -16.09
CA ARG A 396 -18.77 -3.14 -17.18
C ARG A 396 -20.04 -3.43 -17.99
N GLY A 397 -21.18 -2.84 -17.66
CA GLY A 397 -22.44 -3.00 -18.39
C GLY A 397 -23.36 -4.09 -17.85
N LEU A 398 -23.06 -4.68 -16.69
CA LEU A 398 -23.99 -5.62 -16.05
C LEU A 398 -25.23 -4.86 -15.55
N LYS A 399 -26.43 -5.44 -15.71
CA LYS A 399 -27.67 -4.83 -15.26
C LYS A 399 -27.59 -4.55 -13.75
N LYS A 400 -27.89 -3.32 -13.33
CA LYS A 400 -27.88 -2.88 -11.92
C LYS A 400 -28.50 -3.88 -10.92
N PRO A 401 -29.72 -4.44 -11.14
CA PRO A 401 -30.29 -5.38 -10.18
C PRO A 401 -29.45 -6.64 -10.01
N LEU A 402 -28.86 -7.16 -11.09
CA LEU A 402 -28.00 -8.35 -11.02
C LEU A 402 -26.67 -8.05 -10.31
N ALA A 403 -26.06 -6.89 -10.60
CA ALA A 403 -24.83 -6.48 -9.93
C ALA A 403 -25.02 -6.32 -8.41
N TYR A 404 -26.12 -5.71 -7.99
CA TYR A 404 -26.45 -5.56 -6.57
C TYR A 404 -26.87 -6.88 -5.92
N LEU A 405 -27.52 -7.80 -6.65
CA LEU A 405 -27.81 -9.14 -6.14
C LEU A 405 -26.54 -9.94 -5.84
N ILE A 406 -25.58 -9.93 -6.78
CA ILE A 406 -24.27 -10.58 -6.59
C ILE A 406 -23.54 -9.95 -5.39
N ALA A 407 -23.54 -8.62 -5.31
CA ALA A 407 -22.93 -7.91 -4.19
C ALA A 407 -23.61 -8.24 -2.86
N ALA A 408 -24.95 -8.29 -2.82
CA ALA A 408 -25.71 -8.62 -1.62
C ALA A 408 -25.44 -10.06 -1.15
N PHE A 409 -25.30 -11.01 -2.08
CA PHE A 409 -24.91 -12.38 -1.77
C PHE A 409 -23.55 -12.43 -1.05
N PHE A 410 -22.49 -11.84 -1.63
CA PHE A 410 -21.17 -11.84 -0.99
C PHE A 410 -21.13 -11.01 0.30
N ALA A 411 -21.77 -9.84 0.30
CA ALA A 411 -21.85 -8.99 1.48
C ALA A 411 -22.58 -9.69 2.62
N SER A 412 -23.59 -10.52 2.35
CA SER A 412 -24.27 -11.29 3.41
C SER A 412 -23.34 -12.29 4.09
N ILE A 413 -22.53 -13.03 3.32
CA ILE A 413 -21.55 -13.98 3.85
C ILE A 413 -20.48 -13.24 4.66
N GLU A 414 -19.94 -12.16 4.09
CA GLU A 414 -18.90 -11.35 4.72
C GLU A 414 -19.40 -10.64 5.98
N LEU A 415 -20.66 -10.21 6.01
CA LEU A 415 -21.26 -9.58 7.18
C LEU A 415 -21.43 -10.60 8.32
N ILE A 416 -21.80 -11.84 8.00
CA ILE A 416 -21.83 -12.94 8.99
C ILE A 416 -20.41 -13.17 9.53
N PHE A 417 -19.39 -13.23 8.67
CA PHE A 417 -17.99 -13.36 9.12
C PHE A 417 -17.53 -12.17 9.97
N PHE A 418 -17.93 -10.96 9.60
CA PHE A 418 -17.62 -9.75 10.36
C PHE A 418 -18.26 -9.80 11.75
N ILE A 419 -19.54 -10.15 11.86
CA ILE A 419 -20.25 -10.29 13.14
C ILE A 419 -19.59 -11.39 14.00
N ALA A 420 -19.27 -12.54 13.40
CA ALA A 420 -18.60 -13.64 14.08
C ALA A 420 -17.20 -13.24 14.60
N SER A 421 -16.44 -12.48 13.80
CA SER A 421 -15.10 -11.99 14.16
C SER A 421 -15.15 -10.85 15.17
N ALA A 422 -16.19 -10.02 15.15
CA ALA A 422 -16.37 -8.89 16.07
C ALA A 422 -16.51 -9.34 17.53
N ALA A 423 -16.99 -10.57 17.79
CA ALA A 423 -17.00 -11.12 19.15
C ALA A 423 -15.60 -11.29 19.75
N LYS A 424 -14.56 -11.44 18.90
CA LYS A 424 -13.16 -11.52 19.33
C LYS A 424 -12.52 -10.13 19.53
N PHE A 425 -13.28 -9.04 19.40
CA PHE A 425 -12.77 -7.66 19.53
C PHE A 425 -12.10 -7.41 20.88
N VAL A 426 -12.70 -7.89 21.98
CA VAL A 426 -12.17 -7.71 23.34
C VAL A 426 -10.90 -8.53 23.58
N HIS A 427 -10.74 -9.64 22.86
CA HIS A 427 -9.61 -10.56 22.99
C HIS A 427 -8.41 -10.21 22.09
N GLY A 428 -8.40 -9.04 21.45
CA GLY A 428 -7.26 -8.54 20.68
C GLY A 428 -7.60 -7.78 19.41
N GLY A 429 -8.82 -7.97 18.86
CA GLY A 429 -9.25 -7.33 17.61
C GLY A 429 -9.21 -5.79 17.64
N TYR A 430 -9.33 -5.19 18.83
CA TYR A 430 -9.22 -3.74 18.98
C TYR A 430 -7.86 -3.16 18.53
N VAL A 431 -6.76 -3.92 18.67
CA VAL A 431 -5.41 -3.45 18.27
C VAL A 431 -5.39 -3.12 16.79
N VAL A 432 -5.98 -3.99 15.98
CA VAL A 432 -6.03 -3.85 14.53
C VAL A 432 -6.94 -2.71 14.11
N VAL A 433 -8.07 -2.54 14.80
CA VAL A 433 -8.99 -1.42 14.55
C VAL A 433 -8.34 -0.08 14.88
N VAL A 434 -7.58 0.00 15.99
CA VAL A 434 -6.82 1.21 16.34
C VAL A 434 -5.79 1.53 15.26
N MET A 435 -5.05 0.51 14.76
CA MET A 435 -4.11 0.68 13.65
C MET A 435 -4.80 1.20 12.38
N ALA A 436 -5.91 0.57 11.98
CA ALA A 436 -6.68 0.99 10.81
C ALA A 436 -7.20 2.42 10.97
N ILE A 437 -7.73 2.80 12.13
CA ILE A 437 -8.21 4.16 12.42
C ILE A 437 -7.07 5.18 12.31
N MET A 438 -5.87 4.86 12.81
CA MET A 438 -4.71 5.75 12.67
C MET A 438 -4.33 5.97 11.20
N ILE A 439 -4.33 4.91 10.39
CA ILE A 439 -4.03 5.00 8.95
C ILE A 439 -5.14 5.78 8.22
N ILE A 440 -6.42 5.48 8.50
CA ILE A 440 -7.58 6.20 7.96
C ILE A 440 -7.50 7.68 8.32
N PHE A 441 -7.11 8.02 9.55
CA PHE A 441 -6.96 9.40 9.98
C PHE A 441 -5.91 10.14 9.15
N VAL A 442 -4.74 9.53 8.92
CA VAL A 442 -3.73 10.10 8.02
C VAL A 442 -4.28 10.27 6.61
N MET A 443 -4.97 9.23 6.09
CA MET A 443 -5.57 9.27 4.75
C MET A 443 -6.60 10.39 4.59
N PHE A 444 -7.48 10.51 5.58
CA PHE A 444 -8.51 11.53 5.66
C PHE A 444 -7.92 12.94 5.71
N VAL A 445 -6.91 13.17 6.55
CA VAL A 445 -6.22 14.46 6.65
C VAL A 445 -5.60 14.85 5.31
N TRP A 446 -4.98 13.91 4.60
CA TRP A 446 -4.36 14.17 3.29
C TRP A 446 -5.38 14.41 2.19
N PHE A 447 -6.41 13.56 2.11
CA PHE A 447 -7.49 13.70 1.15
C PHE A 447 -8.18 15.05 1.32
N GLN A 448 -8.56 15.37 2.56
CA GLN A 448 -9.36 16.53 2.85
C GLN A 448 -8.53 17.82 2.78
N SER A 449 -7.25 17.78 3.17
CA SER A 449 -6.32 18.89 2.92
C SER A 449 -6.16 19.15 1.42
N SER A 450 -5.98 18.10 0.61
CA SER A 450 -5.79 18.27 -0.84
C SER A 450 -7.04 18.87 -1.49
N LYS A 451 -8.23 18.48 -1.03
CA LYS A 451 -9.50 19.06 -1.46
C LYS A 451 -9.62 20.54 -1.04
N SER A 452 -9.27 20.88 0.19
CA SER A 452 -9.38 22.25 0.68
C SER A 452 -8.34 23.17 0.05
N VAL A 453 -7.11 22.70 -0.19
CA VAL A 453 -6.08 23.44 -0.94
C VAL A 453 -6.51 23.67 -2.39
N ASN A 454 -6.99 22.64 -3.08
CA ASN A 454 -7.45 22.75 -4.48
C ASN A 454 -8.59 23.75 -4.68
N LYS A 455 -9.41 24.04 -3.67
CA LYS A 455 -10.47 25.06 -3.76
C LYS A 455 -9.93 26.49 -3.81
N HIS A 456 -8.73 26.72 -3.28
CA HIS A 456 -8.17 28.06 -3.08
C HIS A 456 -7.01 28.37 -4.05
N ILE A 457 -6.40 27.35 -4.64
CA ILE A 457 -5.42 27.55 -5.72
C ILE A 457 -6.14 28.20 -6.90
N LYS A 458 -5.72 29.42 -7.23
CA LYS A 458 -6.08 30.10 -8.48
C LYS A 458 -5.01 29.83 -9.52
N SER A 459 -5.43 29.51 -10.73
CA SER A 459 -4.54 29.45 -11.89
C SER A 459 -4.65 30.76 -12.66
N LEU A 460 -3.55 31.18 -13.26
CA LEU A 460 -3.47 32.36 -14.14
C LEU A 460 -2.97 31.90 -15.51
N ASP A 461 -3.46 32.54 -16.56
CA ASP A 461 -2.96 32.33 -17.91
C ASP A 461 -1.60 33.00 -18.05
N LEU A 462 -0.57 32.24 -18.41
CA LEU A 462 0.78 32.77 -18.56
C LEU A 462 0.90 33.74 -19.74
N ASN A 463 -0.01 33.68 -20.73
CA ASN A 463 -0.04 34.63 -21.84
C ASN A 463 -0.22 36.08 -21.37
N ASP A 464 -1.05 36.30 -20.35
CA ASP A 464 -1.34 37.63 -19.80
C ASP A 464 -0.10 38.31 -19.20
N PHE A 465 0.91 37.51 -18.80
CA PHE A 465 2.11 37.98 -18.10
C PHE A 465 3.37 37.98 -18.98
N LYS A 466 3.28 37.59 -20.26
CA LYS A 466 4.44 37.59 -21.17
C LYS A 466 5.12 38.96 -21.25
N GLY A 467 4.32 40.02 -21.39
CA GLY A 467 4.81 41.40 -21.47
C GLY A 467 5.61 41.81 -20.22
N GLN A 468 5.04 41.59 -19.04
CA GLN A 468 5.71 41.91 -17.77
C GLN A 468 7.00 41.10 -17.55
N LEU A 469 7.00 39.81 -17.92
CA LEU A 469 8.21 38.98 -17.82
C LEU A 469 9.30 39.43 -18.79
N LYS A 470 8.93 39.95 -19.97
CA LYS A 470 9.87 40.56 -20.92
C LYS A 470 10.48 41.85 -20.34
N GLU A 471 9.64 42.74 -19.83
CA GLU A 471 10.08 43.98 -19.18
C GLU A 471 11.06 43.67 -18.05
N LEU A 472 10.73 42.70 -17.18
CA LEU A 472 11.60 42.27 -16.09
C LEU A 472 12.93 41.65 -16.57
N LYS A 473 12.93 40.90 -17.67
CA LYS A 473 14.16 40.36 -18.30
C LYS A 473 15.08 41.49 -18.80
N GLU A 474 14.49 42.52 -19.40
CA GLU A 474 15.19 43.63 -20.06
C GLU A 474 15.55 44.78 -19.12
N ASP A 475 14.96 44.81 -17.91
CA ASP A 475 15.21 45.82 -16.88
C ASP A 475 16.70 45.88 -16.51
N LYS A 476 17.34 47.03 -16.71
CA LYS A 476 18.78 47.24 -16.46
C LYS A 476 19.12 47.61 -15.02
N GLU A 477 18.13 48.05 -14.24
CA GLU A 477 18.33 48.47 -12.86
C GLU A 477 18.32 47.26 -11.91
N MET A 478 17.68 46.17 -12.31
CA MET A 478 17.67 44.92 -11.55
C MET A 478 18.85 44.00 -11.86
N ASP A 479 19.46 43.50 -10.79
CA ASP A 479 20.45 42.41 -10.87
C ASP A 479 19.82 41.12 -11.41
N LEU A 480 20.60 40.37 -12.19
CA LEU A 480 20.19 39.05 -12.66
C LEU A 480 20.07 38.10 -11.46
N TYR A 481 18.87 37.57 -11.22
CA TYR A 481 18.64 36.57 -10.18
C TYR A 481 19.24 35.21 -10.58
N GLN A 482 19.07 34.81 -11.84
CA GLN A 482 19.66 33.60 -12.42
C GLN A 482 19.57 33.60 -13.95
N THR A 483 20.46 32.89 -14.67
CA THR A 483 20.25 32.62 -16.10
C THR A 483 18.99 31.79 -16.33
N ASN A 484 18.87 30.61 -15.70
CA ASN A 484 17.69 29.74 -15.82
C ASN A 484 16.95 29.66 -14.48
N LEU A 485 15.80 30.33 -14.39
CA LEU A 485 14.94 30.30 -13.21
C LEU A 485 13.85 29.22 -13.36
N VAL A 486 13.89 28.19 -12.52
CA VAL A 486 13.06 27.00 -12.68
C VAL A 486 12.00 26.89 -11.60
N TYR A 487 10.75 26.79 -12.01
CA TYR A 487 9.60 26.48 -11.17
C TYR A 487 9.04 25.10 -11.53
N LEU A 488 8.90 24.25 -10.50
CA LEU A 488 8.23 22.96 -10.62
C LEU A 488 6.75 23.15 -10.37
N SER A 489 5.91 22.93 -11.38
CA SER A 489 4.46 23.00 -11.26
C SER A 489 3.83 21.61 -11.32
N ASN A 490 2.98 21.31 -10.34
CA ASN A 490 2.16 20.10 -10.34
C ASN A 490 0.87 20.26 -11.16
N LYS A 491 0.55 21.49 -11.59
CA LYS A 491 -0.61 21.83 -12.41
C LYS A 491 -0.20 22.75 -13.54
N MET A 492 -0.17 22.19 -14.74
CA MET A 492 -0.03 22.93 -15.99
C MET A 492 -1.09 22.37 -16.94
N GLU A 493 -2.18 23.12 -17.13
CA GLU A 493 -3.28 22.78 -18.03
C GLU A 493 -3.33 23.84 -19.13
N GLY A 494 -2.92 23.47 -20.36
CA GLY A 494 -2.73 24.46 -21.42
C GLY A 494 -1.69 25.50 -21.01
N ASP A 495 -2.07 26.77 -21.05
CA ASP A 495 -1.22 27.92 -20.68
C ASP A 495 -1.39 28.38 -19.23
N PHE A 496 -2.24 27.69 -18.46
CA PHE A 496 -2.49 28.04 -17.07
C PHE A 496 -1.42 27.46 -16.15
N ILE A 497 -0.89 28.31 -15.27
CA ILE A 497 0.03 27.95 -14.20
C ILE A 497 -0.49 28.39 -12.82
N ASP A 498 0.05 27.81 -11.75
CA ASP A 498 -0.32 28.18 -10.39
C ASP A 498 0.02 29.66 -10.12
N ARG A 499 -0.95 30.46 -9.64
CA ARG A 499 -0.76 31.89 -9.32
C ARG A 499 0.40 32.13 -8.37
N SER A 500 0.66 31.18 -7.47
CA SER A 500 1.75 31.27 -6.50
C SER A 500 3.12 31.40 -7.17
N ILE A 501 3.29 30.85 -8.38
CA ILE A 501 4.50 31.00 -9.19
C ILE A 501 4.69 32.43 -9.66
N LEU A 502 3.67 33.03 -10.28
CA LEU A 502 3.73 34.42 -10.73
C LEU A 502 3.89 35.39 -9.56
N TYR A 503 3.18 35.15 -8.45
CA TYR A 503 3.37 35.91 -7.21
C TYR A 503 4.82 35.83 -6.69
N SER A 504 5.45 34.66 -6.79
CA SER A 504 6.87 34.51 -6.46
C SER A 504 7.78 35.31 -7.40
N ILE A 505 7.49 35.34 -8.70
CA ILE A 505 8.33 36.03 -9.69
C ILE A 505 8.16 37.55 -9.64
N LEU A 506 6.93 38.05 -9.50
CA LEU A 506 6.57 39.46 -9.73
C LEU A 506 6.26 40.23 -8.45
N ASP A 507 5.52 39.63 -7.50
CA ASP A 507 4.95 40.36 -6.35
C ASP A 507 5.80 40.31 -5.08
N LYS A 508 6.78 39.39 -5.00
CA LYS A 508 7.76 39.37 -3.91
C LYS A 508 8.92 40.31 -4.22
N ARG A 509 10.17 39.87 -4.04
CA ARG A 509 11.31 40.49 -4.71
C ARG A 509 11.26 40.01 -6.16
N PRO A 510 11.11 40.92 -7.15
CA PRO A 510 11.08 40.53 -8.55
C PRO A 510 12.33 39.73 -8.92
N LYS A 511 12.14 38.65 -9.68
CA LYS A 511 13.22 37.69 -10.00
C LYS A 511 13.58 37.76 -11.47
N LYS A 512 14.42 38.72 -11.83
CA LYS A 512 14.94 38.83 -13.20
C LYS A 512 15.73 37.59 -13.59
N ALA A 513 15.35 36.95 -14.69
CA ALA A 513 16.06 35.82 -15.28
C ALA A 513 16.14 35.96 -16.80
N GLU A 514 17.15 35.34 -17.42
CA GLU A 514 17.23 35.26 -18.87
C GLU A 514 16.16 34.33 -19.44
N VAL A 515 15.91 33.21 -18.74
CA VAL A 515 14.90 32.21 -19.11
C VAL A 515 14.11 31.75 -17.88
N TYR A 516 12.79 31.86 -17.96
CA TYR A 516 11.81 31.37 -16.99
C TYR A 516 11.30 29.98 -17.42
N TRP A 517 11.55 28.97 -16.60
CA TRP A 517 11.20 27.58 -16.85
C TRP A 517 10.04 27.14 -15.97
N PHE A 518 8.97 26.64 -16.59
CA PHE A 518 7.81 26.05 -15.93
C PHE A 518 7.77 24.56 -16.26
N ILE A 519 8.10 23.73 -15.27
CA ILE A 519 8.35 22.30 -15.48
C ILE A 519 7.26 21.46 -14.80
N ASN A 520 6.68 20.55 -15.57
CA ASN A 520 5.77 19.55 -15.06
C ASN A 520 6.33 18.15 -15.31
N VAL A 521 6.50 17.35 -14.25
CA VAL A 521 6.99 15.97 -14.34
C VAL A 521 5.81 15.02 -14.31
N LYS A 522 5.61 14.27 -15.41
CA LYS A 522 4.61 13.22 -15.54
C LYS A 522 5.31 11.87 -15.50
N VAL A 523 4.90 11.02 -14.56
CA VAL A 523 5.39 9.63 -14.50
C VAL A 523 4.58 8.80 -15.49
N THR A 524 5.24 8.14 -16.44
CA THR A 524 4.60 7.26 -17.42
C THR A 524 4.57 5.81 -16.95
N ASP A 525 3.66 5.03 -17.53
CA ASP A 525 3.52 3.60 -17.25
C ASP A 525 4.64 2.76 -17.90
N GLU A 526 5.29 3.29 -18.94
CA GLU A 526 6.42 2.63 -19.59
C GLU A 526 7.71 2.83 -18.77
N PRO A 527 8.46 1.75 -18.43
CA PRO A 527 9.54 1.78 -17.44
C PRO A 527 10.64 2.80 -17.67
N TRP A 528 11.05 2.95 -18.91
CA TRP A 528 12.27 3.65 -19.29
C TRP A 528 11.95 4.86 -20.17
N THR A 529 10.69 5.32 -20.22
CA THR A 529 10.34 6.52 -20.98
C THR A 529 11.20 7.69 -20.50
N SER A 530 11.79 8.40 -21.44
CA SER A 530 12.63 9.56 -21.13
C SER A 530 12.41 10.59 -22.22
N GLU A 531 11.17 11.08 -22.27
CA GLU A 531 10.70 11.99 -23.31
C GLU A 531 10.39 13.35 -22.70
N TYR A 532 10.45 14.38 -23.52
CA TYR A 532 10.04 15.71 -23.11
C TYR A 532 9.29 16.42 -24.23
N GLU A 533 8.39 17.29 -23.83
CA GLU A 533 7.66 18.20 -24.71
C GLU A 533 7.94 19.63 -24.23
N VAL A 534 8.27 20.52 -25.15
CA VAL A 534 8.60 21.92 -24.82
C VAL A 534 7.83 22.88 -25.72
N ASP A 535 7.19 23.84 -25.07
CA ASP A 535 6.52 24.99 -25.68
C ASP A 535 7.24 26.28 -25.23
N MET A 536 7.69 27.06 -26.21
CA MET A 536 8.39 28.34 -25.99
C MET A 536 7.42 29.54 -25.90
N MET A 537 6.13 29.29 -26.10
CA MET A 537 5.06 30.29 -26.12
C MET A 537 5.32 31.47 -27.08
N GLY A 538 6.06 31.23 -28.18
CA GLY A 538 6.45 32.27 -29.14
C GLY A 538 7.53 33.23 -28.63
N THR A 539 8.30 32.85 -27.60
CA THR A 539 9.36 33.67 -27.00
C THR A 539 10.69 32.91 -26.94
N ASP A 540 11.77 33.58 -26.50
CA ASP A 540 13.07 32.94 -26.19
C ASP A 540 13.37 32.90 -24.67
N TYR A 541 12.44 33.37 -23.84
CA TYR A 541 12.63 33.56 -22.39
C TYR A 541 11.56 32.89 -21.53
N ILE A 542 10.49 32.34 -22.11
CA ILE A 542 9.50 31.53 -21.38
C ILE A 542 9.52 30.13 -21.96
N VAL A 543 9.75 29.14 -21.09
CA VAL A 543 9.81 27.73 -21.48
C VAL A 543 8.87 26.91 -20.60
N LYS A 544 7.83 26.36 -21.21
CA LYS A 544 6.98 25.34 -20.60
C LYS A 544 7.48 23.97 -21.03
N ALA A 545 7.83 23.11 -20.08
CA ALA A 545 8.28 21.75 -20.40
C ALA A 545 7.51 20.69 -19.62
N HIS A 546 7.04 19.67 -20.33
CA HIS A 546 6.54 18.44 -19.75
C HIS A 546 7.61 17.37 -19.86
N LEU A 547 8.06 16.83 -18.73
CA LEU A 547 8.95 15.68 -18.67
C LEU A 547 8.12 14.41 -18.50
N TYR A 548 8.16 13.51 -19.47
CA TYR A 548 7.53 12.20 -19.43
C TYR A 548 8.59 11.18 -19.03
N LEU A 549 8.64 10.87 -17.74
CA LEU A 549 9.65 9.99 -17.15
C LEU A 549 9.00 8.66 -16.76
N GLY A 550 9.54 7.56 -17.26
CA GLY A 550 9.17 6.23 -16.82
C GLY A 550 9.44 6.05 -15.34
N PHE A 551 8.65 5.21 -14.67
CA PHE A 551 8.78 5.01 -13.22
C PHE A 551 10.15 4.49 -12.76
N ARG A 552 11.00 3.96 -13.67
CA ARG A 552 12.38 3.56 -13.35
C ARG A 552 13.40 4.67 -13.53
N MET A 553 13.01 5.74 -14.22
CA MET A 553 13.85 6.89 -14.42
C MET A 553 13.93 7.67 -13.11
N LYS A 554 15.15 7.97 -12.67
CA LYS A 554 15.33 8.86 -11.52
C LYS A 554 14.79 10.23 -11.88
N GLN A 555 14.02 10.86 -11.00
CA GLN A 555 13.47 12.21 -11.21
C GLN A 555 14.53 13.30 -10.96
N GLU A 556 15.73 13.14 -11.50
CA GLU A 556 16.82 14.11 -11.45
C GLU A 556 16.56 15.26 -12.45
N VAL A 557 15.55 16.08 -12.17
CA VAL A 557 15.10 17.19 -13.06
C VAL A 557 16.27 18.06 -13.56
N PRO A 558 17.27 18.44 -12.73
CA PRO A 558 18.40 19.25 -13.21
C PRO A 558 19.18 18.60 -14.35
N ARG A 559 19.28 17.27 -14.38
CA ARG A 559 20.00 16.54 -15.42
C ARG A 559 19.26 16.59 -16.75
N TYR A 560 17.94 16.37 -16.73
CA TYR A 560 17.10 16.46 -17.92
C TYR A 560 17.07 17.87 -18.47
N LEU A 561 16.95 18.88 -17.61
CA LEU A 561 16.95 20.28 -18.04
C LEU A 561 18.22 20.67 -18.77
N ARG A 562 19.40 20.28 -18.28
CA ARG A 562 20.66 20.54 -18.98
C ARG A 562 20.69 19.95 -20.39
N THR A 563 20.11 18.77 -20.60
CA THR A 563 19.97 18.17 -21.94
C THR A 563 19.01 19.00 -22.79
N ILE A 564 17.84 19.33 -22.26
CA ILE A 564 16.82 20.11 -22.97
C ILE A 564 17.36 21.48 -23.40
N VAL A 565 18.08 22.18 -22.52
CA VAL A 565 18.69 23.48 -22.85
C VAL A 565 19.68 23.34 -24.02
N LYS A 566 20.52 22.29 -24.02
CA LYS A 566 21.43 22.03 -25.14
C LYS A 566 20.69 21.80 -26.45
N ASP A 567 19.62 21.01 -26.42
CA ASP A 567 18.83 20.70 -27.61
C ASP A 567 18.12 21.95 -28.16
N LEU A 568 17.61 22.82 -27.27
CA LEU A 568 17.00 24.09 -27.65
C LEU A 568 18.02 25.10 -28.20
N ILE A 569 19.23 25.17 -27.64
CA ILE A 569 20.32 26.01 -28.18
C ILE A 569 20.74 25.50 -29.57
N LYS A 570 20.92 24.18 -29.72
CA LYS A 570 21.31 23.57 -31.00
C LYS A 570 20.27 23.76 -32.09
N SER A 571 18.98 23.78 -31.73
CA SER A 571 17.87 24.06 -32.66
C SER A 571 17.62 25.55 -32.90
N GLY A 572 18.38 26.45 -32.26
CA GLY A 572 18.21 27.90 -32.38
C GLY A 572 16.97 28.46 -31.67
N ARG A 573 16.28 27.66 -30.86
CA ARG A 573 15.11 28.08 -30.07
C ARG A 573 15.50 28.85 -28.81
N LEU A 574 16.71 28.65 -28.28
CA LEU A 574 17.29 29.41 -27.17
C LEU A 574 18.64 30.01 -27.56
N PRO A 575 18.96 31.23 -27.10
CA PRO A 575 20.30 31.80 -27.25
C PRO A 575 21.33 31.02 -26.42
N LYS A 576 22.60 31.11 -26.81
CA LYS A 576 23.71 30.54 -26.03
C LYS A 576 23.81 31.24 -24.66
N GLN A 577 24.08 30.45 -23.63
CA GLN A 577 24.17 30.92 -22.25
C GLN A 577 25.62 30.79 -21.76
N GLU A 578 26.51 31.60 -22.32
CA GLU A 578 27.94 31.53 -22.02
C GLU A 578 28.24 32.02 -20.61
N GLN A 579 28.95 31.21 -19.83
CA GLN A 579 29.32 31.56 -18.46
C GLN A 579 30.78 32.01 -18.40
N LYS A 580 30.99 33.30 -18.11
CA LYS A 580 32.33 33.92 -18.05
C LYS A 580 33.29 33.23 -17.07
N TYR A 581 32.78 32.80 -15.91
CA TYR A 581 33.56 32.14 -14.87
C TYR A 581 33.10 30.69 -14.72
N THR A 582 33.92 29.74 -15.17
CA THR A 582 33.58 28.32 -15.16
C THR A 582 34.84 27.47 -14.98
N THR A 583 34.72 26.35 -14.28
CA THR A 583 35.78 25.31 -14.21
C THR A 583 35.77 24.41 -15.45
N MET A 584 34.77 24.57 -16.33
CA MET A 584 34.58 23.80 -17.55
C MET A 584 34.48 24.77 -18.74
N PRO A 585 35.60 25.10 -19.42
CA PRO A 585 35.61 25.95 -20.60
C PRO A 585 34.75 25.37 -21.73
N GLY A 586 34.09 26.23 -22.52
CA GLY A 586 33.21 25.80 -23.63
C GLY A 586 31.84 25.28 -23.19
N ARG A 587 31.38 25.66 -21.99
CA ARG A 587 30.03 25.34 -21.51
C ARG A 587 29.01 26.33 -22.06
N ASP A 588 28.07 25.83 -22.87
CA ASP A 588 27.02 26.64 -23.51
C ASP A 588 25.71 26.74 -22.70
N VAL A 589 25.63 26.07 -21.55
CA VAL A 589 24.43 26.04 -20.69
C VAL A 589 24.71 26.80 -19.41
N GLY A 590 23.89 27.81 -19.13
CA GLY A 590 24.03 28.66 -17.95
C GLY A 590 23.76 27.93 -16.64
N ASP A 591 23.73 28.71 -15.57
CA ASP A 591 23.39 28.23 -14.24
C ASP A 591 21.87 28.11 -14.05
N PHE A 592 21.47 27.34 -13.03
CA PHE A 592 20.07 27.06 -12.71
C PHE A 592 19.79 27.35 -11.25
N ARG A 593 18.63 27.94 -10.99
CA ARG A 593 18.08 28.08 -9.65
C ARG A 593 16.66 27.54 -9.64
N PHE A 594 16.42 26.59 -8.74
CA PHE A 594 15.13 25.93 -8.57
C PHE A 594 14.36 26.61 -7.44
N VAL A 595 13.21 27.18 -7.74
CA VAL A 595 12.33 27.78 -6.74
C VAL A 595 11.24 26.77 -6.39
N VAL A 596 11.29 26.27 -5.16
CA VAL A 596 10.30 25.33 -4.63
C VAL A 596 9.29 26.12 -3.80
N ILE A 597 8.06 26.19 -4.31
CA ILE A 597 6.97 26.90 -3.63
C ILE A 597 6.32 25.98 -2.60
N GLU A 598 6.35 26.41 -1.34
CA GLU A 598 5.56 25.83 -0.27
C GLU A 598 4.38 26.75 0.06
N GLU A 599 3.20 26.39 -0.44
CA GLU A 599 1.97 27.10 -0.09
C GLU A 599 1.61 26.85 1.39
N ARG A 600 1.44 27.94 2.14
CA ARG A 600 1.07 27.93 3.56
C ARG A 600 -0.17 28.75 3.80
N VAL A 601 -0.96 28.35 4.80
CA VAL A 601 -2.10 29.14 5.23
C VAL A 601 -1.64 30.19 6.22
N THR A 602 -1.65 31.45 5.78
CA THR A 602 -1.17 32.60 6.57
C THR A 602 -2.22 33.12 7.55
N ASN A 603 -3.51 32.85 7.31
CA ASN A 603 -4.58 33.28 8.22
C ASN A 603 -5.64 32.19 8.45
N ALA A 604 -5.26 31.16 9.20
CA ALA A 604 -6.10 29.99 9.40
C ALA A 604 -7.44 30.32 10.11
N GLN A 605 -7.55 31.49 10.75
CA GLN A 605 -8.74 31.96 11.47
C GLN A 605 -9.96 32.23 10.59
N LYS A 606 -9.78 32.46 9.29
CA LYS A 606 -10.87 32.67 8.33
C LYS A 606 -11.31 31.41 7.60
N LEU A 607 -10.50 30.35 7.67
CA LEU A 607 -10.93 29.05 7.19
C LEU A 607 -11.97 28.46 8.15
N PRO A 608 -12.95 27.70 7.62
CA PRO A 608 -13.83 26.87 8.42
C PRO A 608 -13.02 26.10 9.47
N ALA A 609 -13.54 25.97 10.69
CA ALA A 609 -12.84 25.34 11.81
C ALA A 609 -12.29 23.94 11.44
N PHE A 610 -13.06 23.20 10.64
CA PHE A 610 -12.69 21.90 10.12
C PHE A 610 -11.50 21.94 9.15
N ASP A 611 -11.50 22.83 8.15
CA ASP A 611 -10.38 22.98 7.19
C ASP A 611 -9.08 23.42 7.90
N ARG A 612 -9.22 24.29 8.91
CA ARG A 612 -8.11 24.72 9.77
C ARG A 612 -7.52 23.55 10.56
N PHE A 613 -8.36 22.72 11.16
CA PHE A 613 -7.92 21.53 11.89
C PHE A 613 -7.14 20.58 10.97
N VAL A 614 -7.71 20.25 9.81
CA VAL A 614 -7.10 19.35 8.82
C VAL A 614 -5.73 19.87 8.35
N LEU A 615 -5.62 21.16 8.03
CA LEU A 615 -4.36 21.74 7.55
C LEU A 615 -3.29 21.82 8.65
N LYS A 616 -3.67 22.15 9.89
CA LYS A 616 -2.75 22.10 11.04
C LYS A 616 -2.30 20.66 11.34
N ALA A 617 -3.20 19.69 11.27
CA ALA A 617 -2.89 18.27 11.44
C ALA A 617 -1.87 17.81 10.38
N LYS A 618 -2.12 18.09 9.09
CA LYS A 618 -1.18 17.79 8.01
C LYS A 618 0.18 18.43 8.24
N ALA A 619 0.23 19.71 8.63
CA ALA A 619 1.48 20.41 8.89
C ALA A 619 2.27 19.79 10.06
N ARG A 620 1.59 19.32 11.12
CA ARG A 620 2.23 18.62 12.24
C ARG A 620 2.79 17.27 11.84
N ILE A 621 2.04 16.47 11.06
CA ILE A 621 2.50 15.17 10.55
C ILE A 621 3.68 15.37 9.59
N LYS A 622 3.63 16.40 8.72
CA LYS A 622 4.67 16.68 7.73
C LYS A 622 6.04 16.98 8.34
N ARG A 623 6.11 17.45 9.60
CA ARG A 623 7.38 17.66 10.34
C ARG A 623 8.21 16.38 10.48
N TYR A 624 7.56 15.22 10.45
CA TYR A 624 8.19 13.90 10.55
C TYR A 624 8.37 13.22 9.18
N THR A 625 8.03 13.89 8.08
CA THR A 625 8.15 13.35 6.70
C THR A 625 9.23 14.08 5.89
N ALA A 626 9.77 13.44 4.86
CA ALA A 626 10.86 13.97 4.04
C ALA A 626 10.52 15.32 3.34
N THR A 627 11.54 16.16 3.13
CA THR A 627 11.43 17.47 2.49
C THR A 627 11.48 17.38 0.94
N PRO A 628 10.81 18.30 0.19
CA PRO A 628 10.68 18.23 -1.27
C PRO A 628 11.98 18.41 -2.07
N ASP A 629 12.97 19.11 -1.52
CA ASP A 629 14.29 19.38 -2.10
C ASP A 629 15.07 18.10 -2.43
N ARG A 630 14.97 17.08 -1.57
CA ARG A 630 15.63 15.78 -1.81
C ARG A 630 14.97 14.97 -2.92
N TRP A 631 13.72 15.27 -3.29
CA TRP A 631 12.91 14.45 -4.21
C TRP A 631 13.30 14.64 -5.68
N PHE A 632 13.38 15.87 -6.15
CA PHE A 632 13.72 16.19 -7.54
C PHE A 632 15.24 16.15 -7.83
N GLY A 633 16.02 15.53 -6.92
CA GLY A 633 17.47 15.46 -7.03
C GLY A 633 18.17 16.81 -6.94
N LEU A 634 17.57 17.81 -6.27
CA LEU A 634 18.06 19.19 -6.25
C LEU A 634 19.21 19.42 -5.25
N GLN A 635 19.76 18.35 -4.67
CA GLN A 635 20.74 18.42 -3.58
C GLN A 635 22.06 19.10 -3.97
N PHE A 636 22.38 19.08 -5.27
CA PHE A 636 23.58 19.73 -5.84
C PHE A 636 23.22 20.92 -6.73
N SER A 637 21.96 21.37 -6.70
CA SER A 637 21.48 22.55 -7.41
C SER A 637 21.31 23.71 -6.44
N GLU A 638 21.32 24.93 -6.95
CA GLU A 638 20.89 26.07 -6.15
C GLU A 638 19.36 26.03 -6.01
N VAL A 639 18.87 25.99 -4.76
CA VAL A 639 17.45 25.85 -4.46
C VAL A 639 17.00 26.97 -3.52
N SER A 640 15.92 27.65 -3.89
CA SER A 640 15.24 28.62 -3.04
C SER A 640 13.90 28.04 -2.59
N LEU A 641 13.74 27.80 -1.28
CA LEU A 641 12.44 27.41 -0.71
C LEU A 641 11.64 28.68 -0.40
N GLU A 642 10.53 28.87 -1.10
CA GLU A 642 9.68 30.03 -0.91
C GLU A 642 8.33 29.68 -0.33
N ARG A 643 7.96 30.36 0.75
CA ARG A 643 6.63 30.22 1.35
C ARG A 643 5.68 31.23 0.72
N VAL A 644 4.56 30.77 0.20
CA VAL A 644 3.53 31.62 -0.43
C VAL A 644 2.21 31.43 0.31
N PRO A 645 1.48 32.49 0.66
CA PRO A 645 0.13 32.37 1.22
C PRO A 645 -0.79 31.65 0.23
N LEU A 646 -1.53 30.64 0.69
CA LEU A 646 -2.53 29.93 -0.11
C LEU A 646 -3.67 30.87 -0.58
N ILE A 647 -3.99 31.88 0.23
CA ILE A 647 -4.97 32.94 -0.09
C ILE A 647 -4.23 34.28 0.02
N LEU A 648 -3.98 34.91 -1.12
CA LEU A 648 -3.25 36.19 -1.21
C LEU A 648 -4.06 37.39 -0.70
N SER A 649 -5.39 37.33 -0.78
CA SER A 649 -6.30 38.42 -0.40
C SER A 649 -6.49 38.60 1.12
N ASP A 650 -5.77 37.86 1.96
CA ASP A 650 -5.96 37.86 3.43
C ASP A 650 -5.02 38.77 4.21
N VAL A 651 -4.16 39.54 3.55
CA VAL A 651 -3.36 40.59 4.18
C VAL A 651 -4.17 41.88 4.19
N TYR A 652 -5.13 41.98 5.11
CA TYR A 652 -5.87 43.22 5.33
C TYR A 652 -5.02 44.19 6.14
N ASN A 653 -5.20 45.49 5.92
CA ASN A 653 -4.61 46.53 6.76
C ASN A 653 -4.99 46.25 8.22
N LEU A 654 -3.98 46.02 9.05
CA LEU A 654 -4.19 45.94 10.49
C LEU A 654 -4.60 47.34 10.96
N SER A 655 -5.63 47.42 11.81
CA SER A 655 -6.00 48.68 12.46
C SER A 655 -4.96 49.01 13.53
N ILE A 656 -3.84 49.58 13.07
CA ILE A 656 -2.78 50.13 13.91
C ILE A 656 -2.91 51.65 13.89
N LYS A 657 -2.82 52.26 15.07
CA LYS A 657 -2.77 53.71 15.22
C LYS A 657 -1.33 54.12 15.44
N GLU A 658 -0.87 55.12 14.72
CA GLU A 658 0.42 55.76 14.99
C GLU A 658 0.39 56.37 16.39
N ARG A 659 1.38 56.05 17.22
CA ARG A 659 1.54 56.70 18.53
C ARG A 659 2.21 58.05 18.26
N PRO A 660 1.60 59.19 18.63
CA PRO A 660 2.25 60.49 18.46
C PRO A 660 3.56 60.52 19.26
N LYS A 661 4.61 61.10 18.66
CA LYS A 661 5.86 61.40 19.39
C LYS A 661 5.51 62.38 20.53
N PRO A 662 6.04 62.17 21.76
CA PRO A 662 5.98 63.22 22.78
C PRO A 662 6.64 64.47 22.21
N GLU A 663 5.99 65.63 22.32
CA GLU A 663 6.64 66.91 22.06
C GLU A 663 7.79 67.05 23.06
N GLU A 664 8.99 67.35 22.58
CA GLU A 664 10.09 67.77 23.45
C GLU A 664 9.62 69.08 24.10
N GLU A 665 9.25 69.02 25.38
CA GLU A 665 9.09 70.21 26.21
C GLU A 665 10.38 71.03 26.05
N GLY A 666 10.25 72.21 25.46
CA GLY A 666 11.37 73.11 25.20
C GLY A 666 12.16 73.33 26.49
N GLU A 667 13.49 73.38 26.35
CA GLU A 667 14.40 73.77 27.43
C GLU A 667 13.87 75.01 28.15
N GLU A 668 13.33 74.81 29.36
CA GLU A 668 13.14 75.90 30.30
C GLU A 668 14.53 76.41 30.68
N ASP A 669 14.81 77.64 30.24
CA ASP A 669 15.98 78.44 30.56
C ASP A 669 15.97 78.73 32.08
N ILE A 670 16.58 77.86 32.88
CA ILE A 670 16.75 78.09 34.33
C ILE A 670 18.01 78.95 34.52
N SER A 671 17.83 80.27 34.53
CA SER A 671 18.82 81.22 35.04
C SER A 671 18.78 81.27 36.59
N TYR A 672 19.95 81.04 37.19
CA TYR A 672 20.36 81.21 38.61
C TYR A 672 19.88 80.19 39.65
#